data_AF-A0AAV2YZ35-F1
#
_entry.id   AF-A0AAV2YZ35-F1
#
_cell.length_a   1.000
_cell.length_b   1.000
_cell.length_c   1.000
_cell.angle_alpha   90.00
_cell.angle_beta   90.00
_cell.angle_gamma   90.00
#
_symmetry.space_group_name_H-M   'P 1'
#
loop_
_entity.id
_entity.type
_entity.pdbx_description
1 polymer ?
#
loop_
_entity_poly.entity_id
_entity_poly.type
_entity_poly.pdbx_seq_one_letter_code
_entity_poly.pdbx_strand_id
1 'polypeptide(L)'
;MEQQPPPTSPPQQQQDAPQVDNAAAGADEPEVEEEMPFTPEEMQTCIKVFDMMAKNPSLLWQKNFRLFRKSLAPVSEHMEARKFGGKGRKKYLEDKQLKEEKRARHNQRKMHDKRHINSSLLRRERLKKLETLLEQGKDQMLPLIADGAADDEHVLKSLCTDEEAQNKLDKEEADRAEASKLLGFRSCYACKGRFEKIHHFYDQLCPRCADLNFSKRFQTSDLRGKVALVTGARVKIGFHVALKLLLSGAAVIATTRFPRDAAERFAAHPEYETFKDRLQIFGIDFRDLIHLEQFLDFVLSRYSRLDVVIHNACQTIRRPPTYYKHLVNKETLPLEQSAKNVQLLMHHQEEFHEHVKAMALPAAEGGAIAAGATAPAATVAMSSALKSQVPLIVSDQDDESAFPEGMTDVNGQQIDLRSKNTWLLKMGEVATPEVAEVFAINTLAPFIMNNRLVPLLAKGASDTERKFIVNVSAMEGKFYRYKTPNHPHTNMAKAALNMMTRTCAEDLSKKRIYMNSVDTGWINDENPLEKAHAHAKNANFQTPIDEIDAAARILDPVFDGYNNDKVIFGKFLKDYHETECGAVWRLPLSGSGNREQHTKKRAKASTHTQPPAMKGDTRVDNKKYDLPADSKVWCANHPVLHHKLTKLRDERTDSTVFRHVLREVTFYLGYEATHDLKTSPKDIKTPLGDHKGAELSTSVAIVPILRAGLGMVDAMVDLLPNAYVHHIGMYRNKQSLLPVQYYNKLPKECNCDVAIVMEPVIATAGTIIATVAILKTWGVPKIKVVTTIASKQGLQDLLSKHPEVEVVLGAIDPSLTDEGYIFPGLGDAVNTLESRVPPLLKTRTKDPLDSSWRMHMVNRIRKDGQWVPDVAVNACMLCKTDFSFWNRKHHCRRCGAVVCYACSGNRTKFIFKDICPDKVADEEMRVCDSCIQVIDEKLAEGLQKSLRKNDEASDNQQDHYTEGASSSPQNDEQESAFLKESRPLRPERSTRAVLTMGRYRAEIKESEGNRYIRDNDL
;
A
#
# COMPACT_ATOMS: atom_id res chain seq x y z
N MET A 1 36.83 5.99 70.20
CA MET A 1 36.91 7.23 69.39
C MET A 1 36.60 6.83 67.96
N GLU A 2 35.73 7.62 67.31
CA GLU A 2 35.23 7.46 65.92
C GLU A 2 34.56 6.14 65.55
N GLN A 3 33.21 6.13 65.55
CA GLN A 3 32.41 5.20 64.75
C GLN A 3 31.16 5.94 64.23
N GLN A 4 31.12 6.20 62.92
CA GLN A 4 29.92 6.64 62.20
C GLN A 4 28.97 5.45 61.99
N PRO A 5 27.64 5.62 62.14
CA PRO A 5 26.67 4.59 61.81
C PRO A 5 26.12 4.70 60.37
N PRO A 6 25.44 3.63 59.89
CA PRO A 6 25.23 3.27 58.47
C PRO A 6 23.82 3.63 57.92
N PRO A 7 23.52 3.35 56.63
CA PRO A 7 22.33 3.86 55.93
C PRO A 7 21.11 2.94 56.06
N THR A 8 19.91 3.52 55.98
CA THR A 8 18.63 2.79 56.01
C THR A 8 17.74 3.12 54.81
N SER A 9 16.99 2.09 54.39
CA SER A 9 16.18 1.89 53.18
C SER A 9 14.92 2.79 53.07
N PRO A 10 14.29 2.89 51.87
CA PRO A 10 13.10 3.73 51.63
C PRO A 10 11.78 2.96 51.78
N PRO A 11 10.66 3.68 51.99
CA PRO A 11 9.39 3.25 51.41
C PRO A 11 8.60 4.37 50.71
N GLN A 12 8.06 4.01 49.54
CA GLN A 12 6.79 4.39 48.92
C GLN A 12 6.29 5.85 49.05
N GLN A 13 6.29 6.58 47.93
CA GLN A 13 5.35 7.68 47.71
C GLN A 13 4.66 7.53 46.35
N GLN A 14 3.34 7.64 46.42
CA GLN A 14 2.40 7.69 45.30
C GLN A 14 2.68 8.89 44.40
N GLN A 15 2.45 8.65 43.13
CA GLN A 15 2.50 9.60 42.03
C GLN A 15 1.36 10.62 42.17
N ASP A 16 1.69 11.90 42.08
CA ASP A 16 0.84 12.91 41.46
C ASP A 16 1.69 13.78 40.53
N ALA A 17 1.21 13.92 39.30
CA ALA A 17 1.90 14.56 38.19
C ALA A 17 1.86 16.10 38.31
N PRO A 18 2.91 16.83 37.85
CA PRO A 18 2.91 18.28 37.88
C PRO A 18 2.13 18.85 36.69
N GLN A 19 1.14 19.69 36.98
CA GLN A 19 0.61 20.67 36.03
C GLN A 19 1.60 21.84 35.95
N VAL A 20 2.09 22.13 34.75
CA VAL A 20 2.86 23.34 34.47
C VAL A 20 1.97 24.29 33.68
N ASP A 21 1.92 25.50 34.19
CA ASP A 21 1.18 26.67 33.76
C ASP A 21 1.35 27.03 32.29
N ASN A 22 0.28 27.56 31.71
CA ASN A 22 0.38 28.55 30.66
C ASN A 22 -0.52 29.74 31.01
N ALA A 23 0.11 30.72 31.63
CA ALA A 23 -0.35 32.09 31.66
C ALA A 23 -0.21 32.71 30.25
N ALA A 24 -1.28 33.33 29.74
CA ALA A 24 -1.22 34.63 29.07
C ALA A 24 -2.63 35.14 28.69
N ALA A 25 -3.06 36.15 29.46
CA ALA A 25 -3.71 37.40 29.05
C ALA A 25 -5.03 37.36 28.25
N GLY A 26 -6.10 37.78 28.93
CA GLY A 26 -7.32 38.34 28.34
C GLY A 26 -8.07 39.18 29.37
N ALA A 27 -7.81 40.49 29.34
CA ALA A 27 -8.55 41.65 29.86
C ALA A 27 -9.49 41.48 31.07
N ASP A 28 -9.21 42.26 32.13
CA ASP A 28 -10.12 42.58 33.22
C ASP A 28 -11.44 43.18 32.71
N GLU A 29 -12.55 42.47 32.94
CA GLU A 29 -13.87 43.08 33.12
C GLU A 29 -14.29 42.82 34.58
N PRO A 30 -14.84 43.82 35.30
CA PRO A 30 -15.28 43.62 36.68
C PRO A 30 -16.53 42.74 36.69
N GLU A 31 -16.44 41.56 37.31
CA GLU A 31 -17.61 40.74 37.63
C GLU A 31 -18.52 41.52 38.60
N VAL A 32 -19.69 41.91 38.12
CA VAL A 32 -20.78 42.39 38.95
C VAL A 32 -21.40 41.15 39.60
N GLU A 33 -21.15 40.94 40.90
CA GLU A 33 -21.96 40.03 41.70
C GLU A 33 -23.37 40.62 41.80
N GLU A 34 -24.29 40.15 40.96
CA GLU A 34 -25.72 40.38 41.16
C GLU A 34 -26.15 39.64 42.44
N GLU A 35 -26.39 40.37 43.53
CA GLU A 35 -27.02 39.83 44.73
C GLU A 35 -28.31 39.09 44.34
N MET A 36 -28.36 37.77 44.61
CA MET A 36 -29.58 36.99 44.37
C MET A 36 -30.75 37.60 45.16
N PRO A 37 -31.87 37.95 44.52
CA PRO A 37 -32.96 38.69 45.15
C PRO A 37 -33.82 37.87 46.14
N PHE A 38 -33.35 36.69 46.55
CA PHE A 38 -34.08 35.76 47.40
C PHE A 38 -33.18 35.25 48.52
N THR A 39 -33.72 35.19 49.73
CA THR A 39 -33.04 34.61 50.88
C THR A 39 -32.88 33.09 50.74
N PRO A 40 -31.88 32.48 51.39
CA PRO A 40 -31.71 31.01 51.40
C PRO A 40 -32.95 30.27 51.90
N GLU A 41 -33.69 30.87 52.84
CA GLU A 41 -34.92 30.31 53.42
C GLU A 41 -36.09 30.32 52.43
N GLU A 42 -36.23 31.41 51.67
CA GLU A 42 -37.21 31.51 50.57
C GLU A 42 -36.89 30.52 49.45
N MET A 43 -35.60 30.35 49.11
CA MET A 43 -35.15 29.37 48.13
C MET A 43 -35.48 27.94 48.58
N GLN A 44 -35.21 27.62 49.84
CA GLN A 44 -35.50 26.30 50.41
C GLN A 44 -37.00 26.02 50.46
N THR A 45 -37.80 27.04 50.74
CA THR A 45 -39.27 26.95 50.70
C THR A 45 -39.76 26.70 49.28
N CYS A 46 -39.21 27.41 48.29
CA CYS A 46 -39.51 27.22 46.87
C CYS A 46 -39.18 25.77 46.41
N ILE A 47 -38.02 25.25 46.81
CA ILE A 47 -37.62 23.85 46.53
C ILE A 47 -38.61 22.86 47.14
N LYS A 48 -39.04 23.04 48.40
CA LYS A 48 -40.04 22.18 49.05
C LYS A 48 -41.39 22.20 48.31
N VAL A 49 -41.81 23.36 47.81
CA VAL A 49 -43.03 23.49 47.00
C VAL A 49 -42.89 22.73 45.68
N PHE A 50 -41.76 22.87 44.98
CA PHE A 50 -41.49 22.10 43.76
C PHE A 50 -41.45 20.60 44.01
N ASP A 51 -40.85 20.14 45.11
CA ASP A 51 -40.78 18.71 45.46
C ASP A 51 -42.16 18.13 45.80
N MET A 52 -42.99 18.89 46.53
CA MET A 52 -44.38 18.50 46.80
C MET A 52 -45.20 18.41 45.52
N MET A 53 -45.03 19.37 44.60
CA MET A 53 -45.72 19.37 43.30
C MET A 53 -45.22 18.27 42.36
N ALA A 54 -43.93 17.92 42.41
CA ALA A 54 -43.38 16.80 41.65
C ALA A 54 -43.97 15.46 42.10
N LYS A 55 -44.24 15.29 43.40
CA LYS A 55 -44.87 14.09 43.97
C LYS A 55 -46.36 13.98 43.67
N ASN A 56 -47.05 15.12 43.49
CA ASN A 56 -48.48 15.15 43.14
C ASN A 56 -48.77 16.05 41.92
N PRO A 57 -48.52 15.57 40.69
CA PRO A 57 -48.65 16.35 39.46
C PRO A 57 -50.09 16.82 39.16
N SER A 58 -51.09 16.15 39.73
CA SER A 58 -52.52 16.50 39.57
C SER A 58 -52.86 17.89 40.14
N LEU A 59 -52.13 18.36 41.15
CA LEU A 59 -52.33 19.67 41.78
C LEU A 59 -52.05 20.84 40.81
N LEU A 60 -51.09 20.68 39.89
CA LEU A 60 -50.75 21.70 38.89
C LEU A 60 -51.91 22.00 37.94
N TRP A 61 -52.83 21.06 37.75
CA TRP A 61 -53.96 21.21 36.82
C TRP A 61 -55.18 21.89 37.44
N GLN A 62 -55.17 22.13 38.76
CA GLN A 62 -56.22 22.90 39.41
C GLN A 62 -56.24 24.36 38.91
N LYS A 63 -57.43 24.98 38.92
CA LYS A 63 -57.66 26.30 38.31
C LYS A 63 -56.84 27.42 38.99
N ASN A 64 -56.65 27.34 40.30
CA ASN A 64 -55.88 28.29 41.11
C ASN A 64 -54.38 28.31 40.76
N PHE A 65 -53.79 27.23 40.26
CA PHE A 65 -52.36 27.17 39.88
C PHE A 65 -52.07 27.58 38.43
N ARG A 66 -53.02 28.23 37.75
CA ARG A 66 -52.83 28.69 36.36
C ARG A 66 -51.69 29.70 36.21
N LEU A 67 -51.57 30.64 37.15
CA LEU A 67 -50.49 31.64 37.17
C LEU A 67 -49.12 30.98 37.37
N PHE A 68 -49.03 30.06 38.31
CA PHE A 68 -47.81 29.31 38.59
C PHE A 68 -47.30 28.51 37.37
N ARG A 69 -48.21 27.84 36.65
CA ARG A 69 -47.88 27.16 35.38
C ARG A 69 -47.34 28.10 34.31
N LYS A 70 -47.90 29.31 34.20
CA LYS A 70 -47.39 30.33 33.26
C LYS A 70 -45.97 30.75 33.62
N SER A 71 -45.67 30.92 34.90
CA SER A 71 -44.32 31.30 35.37
C SER A 71 -43.30 30.17 35.22
N LEU A 72 -43.73 28.91 35.30
CA LEU A 72 -42.88 27.73 35.11
C LEU A 72 -42.60 27.39 33.64
N ALA A 73 -43.47 27.77 32.71
CA ALA A 73 -43.35 27.39 31.31
C ALA A 73 -41.99 27.78 30.69
N PRO A 74 -41.46 29.01 30.88
CA PRO A 74 -40.14 29.39 30.36
C PRO A 74 -39.00 28.54 30.95
N VAL A 75 -39.08 28.19 32.24
CA VAL A 75 -38.08 27.37 32.93
C VAL A 75 -38.13 25.92 32.42
N SER A 76 -39.33 25.39 32.21
CA SER A 76 -39.52 24.07 31.61
C SER A 76 -38.98 24.00 30.18
N GLU A 77 -39.26 25.01 29.36
CA GLU A 77 -38.72 25.12 27.98
C GLU A 77 -37.20 25.21 27.98
N HIS A 78 -36.61 26.02 28.86
CA HIS A 78 -35.15 26.12 29.02
C HIS A 78 -34.53 24.78 29.46
N MET A 79 -35.16 24.08 30.41
CA MET A 79 -34.70 22.76 30.89
C MET A 79 -34.83 21.67 29.83
N GLU A 80 -35.89 21.66 29.03
CA GLU A 80 -36.02 20.74 27.89
C GLU A 80 -34.97 21.03 26.82
N ALA A 81 -34.73 22.30 26.49
CA ALA A 81 -33.70 22.70 25.54
C ALA A 81 -32.31 22.26 26.01
N ARG A 82 -32.00 22.39 27.31
CA ARG A 82 -30.71 21.97 27.88
C ARG A 82 -30.56 20.44 27.94
N LYS A 83 -31.61 19.70 28.34
CA LYS A 83 -31.57 18.22 28.45
C LYS A 83 -31.52 17.51 27.10
N PHE A 84 -32.18 18.06 26.08
CA PHE A 84 -32.32 17.41 24.77
C PHE A 84 -31.57 18.14 23.65
N GLY A 85 -30.71 19.10 23.98
CA GLY A 85 -29.85 19.83 23.05
C GLY A 85 -30.65 20.65 22.02
N GLY A 86 -31.69 21.35 22.47
CA GLY A 86 -32.57 22.18 21.63
C GLY A 86 -33.56 21.40 20.77
N LYS A 87 -33.66 20.07 20.92
CA LYS A 87 -34.65 19.22 20.27
C LYS A 87 -35.75 18.86 21.27
N GLY A 88 -37.02 18.82 20.85
CA GLY A 88 -38.09 18.31 21.72
C GLY A 88 -37.82 16.86 22.17
N ARG A 89 -38.27 16.50 23.39
CA ARG A 89 -38.08 15.17 24.01
C ARG A 89 -38.38 14.00 23.06
N LYS A 90 -39.50 14.09 22.33
CA LYS A 90 -39.93 13.07 21.37
C LYS A 90 -38.88 12.85 20.27
N LYS A 91 -38.42 13.93 19.63
CA LYS A 91 -37.39 13.88 18.57
C LYS A 91 -36.05 13.36 19.07
N TYR A 92 -35.66 13.70 20.30
CA TYR A 92 -34.43 13.18 20.91
C TYR A 92 -34.49 11.66 21.13
N LEU A 93 -35.62 11.15 21.64
CA LEU A 93 -35.81 9.71 21.86
C LEU A 93 -35.87 8.94 20.54
N GLU A 94 -36.54 9.48 19.52
CA GLU A 94 -36.54 8.93 18.16
C GLU A 94 -35.12 8.89 17.55
N ASP A 95 -34.36 9.98 17.66
CA ASP A 95 -32.96 10.04 17.21
C ASP A 95 -32.07 9.03 17.96
N LYS A 96 -32.31 8.83 19.26
CA LYS A 96 -31.58 7.86 20.10
C LYS A 96 -31.90 6.43 19.66
N GLN A 97 -33.17 6.08 19.48
CA GLN A 97 -33.60 4.77 19.00
C GLN A 97 -33.04 4.48 17.61
N LEU A 98 -33.07 5.46 16.70
CA LEU A 98 -32.50 5.32 15.37
C LEU A 98 -30.97 5.14 15.38
N LYS A 99 -30.26 5.76 16.34
CA LYS A 99 -28.83 5.50 16.57
C LYS A 99 -28.58 4.10 17.12
N GLU A 100 -29.40 3.62 18.04
CA GLU A 100 -29.32 2.27 18.61
C GLU A 100 -29.58 1.20 17.54
N GLU A 101 -30.60 1.37 16.69
CA GLU A 101 -30.87 0.48 15.55
C GLU A 101 -29.74 0.49 14.51
N LYS A 102 -29.15 1.66 14.23
CA LYS A 102 -27.97 1.76 13.35
C LYS A 102 -26.77 1.01 13.94
N ARG A 103 -26.54 1.12 15.26
CA ARG A 103 -25.49 0.38 15.98
C ARG A 103 -25.74 -1.13 15.94
N ALA A 104 -26.98 -1.56 16.20
CA ALA A 104 -27.36 -2.97 16.14
C ALA A 104 -27.12 -3.58 14.75
N ARG A 105 -27.56 -2.90 13.68
CA ARG A 105 -27.29 -3.33 12.29
C ARG A 105 -25.81 -3.36 11.95
N HIS A 106 -25.04 -2.38 12.41
CA HIS A 106 -23.59 -2.35 12.21
C HIS A 106 -22.90 -3.53 12.90
N ASN A 107 -23.28 -3.81 14.15
CA ASN A 107 -22.74 -4.95 14.92
C ASN A 107 -23.11 -6.29 14.28
N GLN A 108 -24.34 -6.45 13.79
CA GLN A 108 -24.77 -7.66 13.08
C GLN A 108 -23.94 -7.89 11.81
N ARG A 109 -23.70 -6.83 11.02
CA ARG A 109 -22.82 -6.90 9.84
C ARG A 109 -21.39 -7.27 10.21
N LYS A 110 -20.84 -6.63 11.25
CA LYS A 110 -19.49 -6.93 11.74
C LYS A 110 -19.35 -8.38 12.21
N MET A 111 -20.37 -8.91 12.87
CA MET A 111 -20.40 -10.32 13.32
C MET A 111 -20.50 -11.30 12.14
N HIS A 112 -21.35 -11.00 11.14
CA HIS A 112 -21.44 -11.79 9.91
C HIS A 112 -20.11 -11.85 9.18
N ASP A 113 -19.50 -10.69 8.92
CA ASP A 113 -18.22 -10.61 8.22
C ASP A 113 -17.11 -11.30 9.01
N LYS A 114 -17.08 -11.17 10.34
CA LYS A 114 -16.13 -11.88 11.19
C LYS A 114 -16.23 -13.40 11.05
N ARG A 115 -17.44 -13.97 10.97
CA ARG A 115 -17.63 -15.41 10.78
C ARG A 115 -17.05 -15.88 9.44
N HIS A 116 -17.26 -15.12 8.36
CA HIS A 116 -16.77 -15.46 7.03
C HIS A 116 -15.26 -15.24 6.86
N ILE A 117 -14.71 -14.21 7.51
CA ILE A 117 -13.26 -14.00 7.58
C ILE A 117 -12.60 -15.19 8.29
N ASN A 118 -13.19 -15.64 9.40
CA ASN A 118 -12.64 -16.74 10.18
C ASN A 118 -12.85 -18.12 9.54
N SER A 119 -13.62 -18.24 8.45
CA SER A 119 -13.85 -19.50 7.76
C SER A 119 -12.83 -19.82 6.67
N SER A 120 -11.97 -18.87 6.27
CA SER A 120 -10.91 -19.16 5.29
C SER A 120 -9.91 -20.18 5.87
N LEU A 121 -9.33 -21.05 5.03
CA LEU A 121 -8.48 -22.17 5.49
C LEU A 121 -7.32 -21.70 6.36
N LEU A 122 -6.50 -20.77 5.86
CA LEU A 122 -5.33 -20.27 6.58
C LEU A 122 -5.72 -19.72 7.95
N ARG A 123 -6.80 -18.94 8.02
CA ARG A 123 -7.26 -18.32 9.26
C ARG A 123 -7.86 -19.33 10.23
N ARG A 124 -8.65 -20.28 9.73
CA ARG A 124 -9.29 -21.33 10.52
C ARG A 124 -8.26 -22.26 11.15
N GLU A 125 -7.25 -22.68 10.40
CA GLU A 125 -6.18 -23.55 10.92
C GLU A 125 -5.32 -22.85 11.96
N ARG A 126 -4.97 -21.59 11.71
CA ARG A 126 -4.30 -20.74 12.70
C ARG A 126 -5.10 -20.66 14.00
N LEU A 127 -6.40 -20.36 13.91
CA LEU A 127 -7.27 -20.31 15.10
C LEU A 127 -7.35 -21.67 15.82
N LYS A 128 -7.41 -22.78 15.07
CA LYS A 128 -7.41 -24.13 15.65
C LYS A 128 -6.09 -24.43 16.38
N LYS A 129 -4.93 -24.14 15.78
CA LYS A 129 -3.62 -24.31 16.42
C LYS A 129 -3.50 -23.46 17.69
N LEU A 130 -4.00 -22.23 17.64
CA LEU A 130 -4.08 -21.35 18.79
C LEU A 130 -4.96 -21.94 19.90
N GLU A 131 -6.14 -22.47 19.57
CA GLU A 131 -7.02 -23.15 20.53
C GLU A 131 -6.34 -24.36 21.18
N THR A 132 -5.66 -25.21 20.41
CA THR A 132 -4.88 -26.35 20.94
C THR A 132 -3.80 -25.90 21.92
N LEU A 133 -3.07 -24.82 21.60
CA LEU A 133 -2.03 -24.28 22.50
C LEU A 133 -2.64 -23.68 23.78
N LEU A 134 -3.81 -23.04 23.69
CA LEU A 134 -4.54 -22.52 24.84
C LEU A 134 -5.03 -23.65 25.76
N GLU A 135 -5.51 -24.76 25.20
CA GLU A 135 -5.92 -25.95 25.96
C GLU A 135 -4.73 -26.60 26.69
N GLN A 136 -3.56 -26.64 26.05
CA GLN A 136 -2.32 -27.12 26.67
C GLN A 136 -1.82 -26.20 27.79
N GLY A 137 -2.12 -24.91 27.73
CA GLY A 137 -1.60 -23.85 28.61
C GLY A 137 -2.24 -23.69 29.99
N LYS A 138 -3.14 -24.58 30.44
CA LYS A 138 -3.74 -24.65 31.80
C LYS A 138 -3.87 -23.28 32.54
N ASP A 139 -4.80 -22.43 32.11
CA ASP A 139 -5.16 -21.15 32.78
C ASP A 139 -4.08 -20.06 32.86
N GLN A 140 -2.91 -20.22 32.23
CA GLN A 140 -1.99 -19.11 32.04
C GLN A 140 -2.50 -18.20 30.92
N MET A 141 -2.63 -16.89 31.19
CA MET A 141 -2.98 -15.87 30.21
C MET A 141 -1.95 -15.84 29.08
N LEU A 142 -2.15 -16.65 28.04
CA LEU A 142 -1.36 -16.59 26.81
C LEU A 142 -2.24 -16.23 25.63
N PRO A 143 -2.54 -14.95 25.48
CA PRO A 143 -3.09 -14.53 24.21
C PRO A 143 -2.00 -14.54 23.14
N LEU A 144 -1.91 -15.64 22.40
CA LEU A 144 -1.05 -15.75 21.22
C LEU A 144 -1.75 -15.13 20.00
N ILE A 145 -0.97 -14.49 19.12
CA ILE A 145 -1.42 -14.29 17.75
C ILE A 145 -1.27 -15.63 17.04
N ALA A 146 -2.34 -16.08 16.39
CA ALA A 146 -2.26 -17.21 15.50
C ALA A 146 -1.57 -16.80 14.19
N ASP A 147 -0.25 -16.64 14.26
CA ASP A 147 0.63 -16.58 13.09
C ASP A 147 1.15 -18.02 12.82
N GLY A 148 1.99 -18.26 11.81
CA GLY A 148 2.48 -19.62 11.49
C GLY A 148 1.83 -20.26 10.26
N ALA A 149 2.46 -21.34 9.77
CA ALA A 149 2.00 -22.06 8.58
C ALA A 149 0.71 -22.85 8.87
N ALA A 150 -0.19 -22.86 7.88
CA ALA A 150 -1.30 -23.82 7.79
C ALA A 150 -0.76 -25.26 7.83
N ASP A 151 -1.50 -26.22 8.41
CA ASP A 151 -1.01 -27.60 8.54
C ASP A 151 -0.78 -28.26 7.17
N ASP A 152 0.39 -28.88 7.08
CA ASP A 152 1.08 -29.28 5.87
C ASP A 152 0.55 -30.60 5.26
N GLU A 153 -0.31 -31.38 5.94
CA GLU A 153 -0.73 -32.71 5.46
C GLU A 153 -1.41 -32.72 4.09
N HIS A 154 -2.18 -31.66 3.77
CA HIS A 154 -2.91 -31.57 2.50
C HIS A 154 -2.14 -30.83 1.40
N VAL A 155 -1.32 -29.83 1.76
CA VAL A 155 -0.53 -29.02 0.82
C VAL A 155 0.73 -29.76 0.39
N LEU A 156 1.38 -30.52 1.30
CA LEU A 156 2.54 -31.34 0.98
C LEU A 156 2.20 -32.51 0.05
N LYS A 157 1.02 -33.13 0.20
CA LYS A 157 0.54 -34.12 -0.78
C LYS A 157 0.37 -33.53 -2.19
N SER A 158 0.04 -32.25 -2.30
CA SER A 158 -0.16 -31.55 -3.57
C SER A 158 1.14 -31.11 -4.25
N LEU A 159 2.25 -30.96 -3.50
CA LEU A 159 3.56 -30.64 -4.08
C LEU A 159 4.15 -31.80 -4.92
N CYS A 160 3.51 -32.98 -4.92
CA CYS A 160 3.97 -34.20 -5.59
C CYS A 160 2.93 -34.86 -6.50
N THR A 161 1.82 -34.20 -6.88
CA THR A 161 0.77 -34.85 -7.68
C THR A 161 0.55 -34.22 -9.06
N ASP A 162 0.36 -35.10 -10.05
CA ASP A 162 0.10 -34.79 -11.47
C ASP A 162 -1.16 -33.93 -11.69
N GLU A 163 -1.23 -33.24 -12.84
CA GLU A 163 -2.28 -32.27 -13.22
C GLU A 163 -3.73 -32.75 -12.99
N GLU A 164 -4.00 -34.05 -13.04
CA GLU A 164 -5.33 -34.63 -12.80
C GLU A 164 -5.79 -34.57 -11.33
N ALA A 165 -4.87 -34.63 -10.36
CA ALA A 165 -5.20 -34.50 -8.95
C ALA A 165 -5.48 -33.05 -8.56
N GLN A 166 -4.77 -32.11 -9.19
CA GLN A 166 -5.00 -30.67 -9.05
C GLN A 166 -6.40 -30.28 -9.56
N ASN A 167 -6.80 -30.80 -10.72
CA ASN A 167 -8.14 -30.58 -11.27
C ASN A 167 -9.28 -31.16 -10.40
N LYS A 168 -9.03 -32.23 -9.64
CA LYS A 168 -10.02 -32.78 -8.67
C LYS A 168 -10.16 -31.91 -7.43
N LEU A 169 -9.06 -31.40 -6.89
CA LEU A 169 -9.06 -30.44 -5.79
C LEU A 169 -9.76 -29.14 -6.22
N ASP A 170 -9.44 -28.61 -7.40
CA ASP A 170 -10.05 -27.39 -7.94
C ASP A 170 -11.57 -27.53 -8.15
N LYS A 171 -12.05 -28.74 -8.47
CA LYS A 171 -13.48 -29.06 -8.61
C LYS A 171 -14.20 -29.18 -7.26
N GLU A 172 -13.60 -29.86 -6.28
CA GLU A 172 -14.13 -29.92 -4.91
C GLU A 172 -14.05 -28.55 -4.18
N GLU A 173 -13.16 -27.68 -4.63
CA GLU A 173 -12.99 -26.30 -4.17
C GLU A 173 -13.98 -25.35 -4.86
N ALA A 174 -14.28 -25.57 -6.14
CA ALA A 174 -15.36 -24.89 -6.86
C ALA A 174 -16.74 -25.21 -6.25
N ASP A 175 -16.96 -26.45 -5.82
CA ASP A 175 -18.18 -26.88 -5.12
C ASP A 175 -18.25 -26.31 -3.68
N ARG A 176 -17.11 -25.96 -3.07
CA ARG A 176 -17.04 -25.14 -1.83
C ARG A 176 -17.08 -23.63 -2.08
N ALA A 177 -16.85 -23.17 -3.31
CA ALA A 177 -16.74 -21.76 -3.71
C ALA A 177 -18.09 -21.01 -3.74
N GLU A 178 -19.18 -21.67 -3.35
CA GLU A 178 -20.45 -21.03 -2.98
C GLU A 178 -20.39 -20.37 -1.57
N ALA A 179 -19.18 -20.17 -1.03
CA ALA A 179 -18.94 -19.54 0.27
C ALA A 179 -18.84 -17.99 0.19
N SER A 180 -19.83 -17.34 0.80
CA SER A 180 -19.69 -16.16 1.66
C SER A 180 -19.15 -14.85 1.09
N LYS A 181 -20.05 -14.13 0.41
CA LYS A 181 -19.92 -12.69 0.19
C LYS A 181 -19.96 -11.93 1.53
N LEU A 182 -18.98 -11.06 1.77
CA LEU A 182 -19.00 -10.13 2.90
C LEU A 182 -20.10 -9.07 2.72
N LEU A 183 -20.69 -8.62 3.82
CA LEU A 183 -21.62 -7.49 3.84
C LEU A 183 -20.87 -6.14 3.75
N GLY A 184 -19.58 -6.12 4.09
CA GLY A 184 -18.67 -4.99 3.92
C GLY A 184 -17.53 -5.25 2.92
N PHE A 185 -16.78 -4.18 2.59
CA PHE A 185 -15.59 -4.27 1.74
C PHE A 185 -14.30 -4.35 2.57
N ARG A 186 -13.34 -5.17 2.13
CA ARG A 186 -11.97 -5.21 2.65
C ARG A 186 -10.99 -4.63 1.62
N SER A 187 -9.80 -4.24 2.08
CA SER A 187 -8.69 -3.77 1.24
C SER A 187 -7.67 -4.89 1.09
N CYS A 188 -7.28 -5.21 -0.14
CA CYS A 188 -6.31 -6.27 -0.43
C CYS A 188 -4.93 -5.90 0.14
N TYR A 189 -4.28 -6.83 0.84
CA TYR A 189 -2.95 -6.66 1.38
C TYR A 189 -1.89 -6.36 0.31
N ALA A 190 -1.94 -7.05 -0.84
CA ALA A 190 -0.98 -6.86 -1.93
C ALA A 190 -1.29 -5.60 -2.76
N CYS A 191 -2.41 -5.59 -3.50
CA CYS A 191 -2.70 -4.52 -4.47
C CYS A 191 -3.45 -3.30 -3.91
N LYS A 192 -3.89 -3.34 -2.64
CA LYS A 192 -4.69 -2.29 -1.97
C LYS A 192 -6.08 -2.03 -2.59
N GLY A 193 -6.52 -2.87 -3.53
CA GLY A 193 -7.85 -2.82 -4.14
C GLY A 193 -8.94 -3.29 -3.17
N ARG A 194 -10.18 -2.78 -3.35
CA ARG A 194 -11.34 -3.21 -2.54
C ARG A 194 -11.94 -4.51 -3.05
N PHE A 195 -12.34 -5.40 -2.14
CA PHE A 195 -12.99 -6.67 -2.48
C PHE A 195 -14.03 -7.08 -1.42
N GLU A 196 -15.01 -7.86 -1.83
CA GLU A 196 -16.11 -8.37 -0.99
C GLU A 196 -16.25 -9.91 -1.02
N LYS A 197 -15.59 -10.58 -1.98
CA LYS A 197 -15.51 -12.05 -2.07
C LYS A 197 -14.19 -12.53 -1.46
N ILE A 198 -14.27 -13.38 -0.44
CA ILE A 198 -13.11 -13.99 0.19
C ILE A 198 -12.64 -15.19 -0.65
N HIS A 199 -11.32 -15.38 -0.74
CA HIS A 199 -10.73 -16.59 -1.32
C HIS A 199 -10.81 -17.73 -0.30
N HIS A 200 -10.99 -18.98 -0.75
CA HIS A 200 -11.12 -20.14 0.15
C HIS A 200 -9.96 -20.22 1.17
N PHE A 201 -8.74 -19.87 0.74
CA PHE A 201 -7.54 -19.88 1.57
C PHE A 201 -7.28 -18.56 2.33
N TYR A 202 -7.29 -17.40 1.64
CA TYR A 202 -6.85 -16.11 2.19
C TYR A 202 -8.03 -15.15 2.47
N ASP A 203 -8.03 -14.51 3.65
CA ASP A 203 -9.05 -13.51 4.03
C ASP A 203 -8.65 -12.04 3.75
N GLN A 204 -7.37 -11.80 3.45
CA GLN A 204 -6.80 -10.45 3.26
C GLN A 204 -6.32 -10.16 1.83
N LEU A 205 -6.46 -11.10 0.91
CA LEU A 205 -6.14 -10.93 -0.50
C LEU A 205 -7.43 -10.90 -1.33
N CYS A 206 -7.52 -9.98 -2.28
CA CYS A 206 -8.60 -10.05 -3.27
C CYS A 206 -8.42 -11.30 -4.15
N PRO A 207 -9.48 -11.86 -4.75
CA PRO A 207 -9.41 -13.12 -5.50
C PRO A 207 -8.21 -13.21 -6.45
N ARG A 208 -8.02 -12.21 -7.32
CA ARG A 208 -6.87 -12.16 -8.24
C ARG A 208 -5.50 -12.27 -7.56
N CYS A 209 -5.30 -11.56 -6.45
CA CYS A 209 -4.02 -11.61 -5.72
C CYS A 209 -3.89 -12.90 -4.90
N ALA A 210 -5.01 -13.41 -4.40
CA ALA A 210 -5.08 -14.67 -3.69
C ALA A 210 -4.71 -15.83 -4.61
N ASP A 211 -5.31 -15.91 -5.80
CA ASP A 211 -5.04 -16.93 -6.82
C ASP A 211 -3.55 -16.94 -7.20
N LEU A 212 -2.94 -15.76 -7.41
CA LEU A 212 -1.51 -15.65 -7.70
C LEU A 212 -0.64 -16.12 -6.52
N ASN A 213 -0.96 -15.73 -5.28
CA ASN A 213 -0.15 -16.17 -4.13
C ASN A 213 -0.31 -17.68 -3.94
N PHE A 214 -1.53 -18.20 -4.07
CA PHE A 214 -1.84 -19.61 -3.93
C PHE A 214 -1.10 -20.44 -4.97
N SER A 215 -1.18 -20.08 -6.26
CA SER A 215 -0.47 -20.79 -7.33
C SER A 215 1.04 -20.78 -7.13
N LYS A 216 1.59 -19.67 -6.61
CA LYS A 216 3.03 -19.53 -6.35
C LYS A 216 3.51 -20.41 -5.19
N ARG A 217 2.65 -20.80 -4.23
CA ARG A 217 3.00 -21.80 -3.19
C ARG A 217 3.48 -23.11 -3.81
N PHE A 218 2.87 -23.50 -4.92
CA PHE A 218 3.14 -24.75 -5.63
C PHE A 218 4.19 -24.63 -6.74
N GLN A 219 4.68 -23.41 -7.03
CA GLN A 219 5.71 -23.21 -8.05
C GLN A 219 6.96 -24.05 -7.74
N THR A 220 7.44 -24.80 -8.72
CA THR A 220 8.67 -25.61 -8.63
C THR A 220 9.44 -25.50 -9.94
N SER A 221 10.64 -26.06 -9.96
CA SER A 221 11.52 -26.18 -11.13
C SER A 221 12.35 -27.44 -10.94
N ASP A 222 12.76 -28.12 -12.01
CA ASP A 222 13.75 -29.19 -11.91
C ASP A 222 15.13 -28.59 -11.56
N LEU A 223 15.60 -28.88 -10.34
CA LEU A 223 16.89 -28.45 -9.83
C LEU A 223 17.85 -29.63 -9.60
N ARG A 224 17.60 -30.79 -10.21
CA ARG A 224 18.52 -31.94 -10.13
C ARG A 224 19.91 -31.54 -10.62
N GLY A 225 20.93 -31.92 -9.85
CA GLY A 225 22.33 -31.57 -10.12
C GLY A 225 22.73 -30.13 -9.76
N LYS A 226 21.82 -29.33 -9.20
CA LYS A 226 22.09 -27.99 -8.69
C LYS A 226 22.40 -28.01 -7.19
N VAL A 227 23.24 -27.09 -6.74
CA VAL A 227 23.63 -26.94 -5.33
C VAL A 227 23.18 -25.56 -4.82
N ALA A 228 22.47 -25.53 -3.70
CA ALA A 228 21.97 -24.31 -3.08
C ALA A 228 22.50 -24.14 -1.66
N LEU A 229 22.97 -22.93 -1.32
CA LEU A 229 23.31 -22.53 0.04
C LEU A 229 22.17 -21.70 0.63
N VAL A 230 21.61 -22.14 1.76
CA VAL A 230 20.50 -21.45 2.44
C VAL A 230 20.92 -21.10 3.86
N THR A 231 20.89 -19.80 4.19
CA THR A 231 21.23 -19.35 5.53
C THR A 231 20.02 -19.24 6.45
N GLY A 232 20.18 -19.62 7.72
CA GLY A 232 19.10 -19.58 8.71
C GLY A 232 18.00 -20.61 8.44
N ALA A 233 18.36 -21.84 8.08
CA ALA A 233 17.45 -22.88 7.60
C ALA A 233 16.68 -23.66 8.69
N ARG A 234 16.90 -23.34 9.98
CA ARG A 234 16.35 -24.12 11.12
C ARG A 234 14.82 -24.16 11.15
N VAL A 235 14.18 -23.00 10.97
CA VAL A 235 12.76 -22.79 11.27
C VAL A 235 12.16 -21.70 10.38
N LYS A 236 10.83 -21.60 10.39
CA LYS A 236 10.04 -20.60 9.66
C LYS A 236 10.43 -20.57 8.17
N ILE A 237 10.60 -19.38 7.60
CA ILE A 237 10.86 -19.16 6.18
C ILE A 237 12.08 -19.95 5.68
N GLY A 238 13.17 -19.96 6.44
CA GLY A 238 14.41 -20.64 6.02
C GLY A 238 14.25 -22.15 5.90
N PHE A 239 13.45 -22.76 6.77
CA PHE A 239 13.10 -24.18 6.69
C PHE A 239 12.32 -24.47 5.42
N HIS A 240 11.26 -23.71 5.12
CA HIS A 240 10.45 -23.92 3.92
C HIS A 240 11.21 -23.60 2.62
N VAL A 241 12.12 -22.62 2.61
CA VAL A 241 13.00 -22.35 1.47
C VAL A 241 13.90 -23.56 1.18
N ALA A 242 14.59 -24.07 2.21
CA ALA A 242 15.47 -25.24 2.07
C ALA A 242 14.69 -26.48 1.63
N LEU A 243 13.54 -26.74 2.27
CA LEU A 243 12.66 -27.85 1.92
C LEU A 243 12.19 -27.76 0.46
N LYS A 244 11.73 -26.60 0.00
CA LYS A 244 11.23 -26.43 -1.38
C LYS A 244 12.33 -26.62 -2.43
N LEU A 245 13.57 -26.21 -2.13
CA LEU A 245 14.74 -26.50 -2.97
C LEU A 245 15.08 -28.00 -2.99
N LEU A 246 15.03 -28.67 -1.84
CA LEU A 246 15.24 -30.13 -1.72
C LEU A 246 14.18 -30.91 -2.49
N LEU A 247 12.90 -30.58 -2.35
CA LEU A 247 11.80 -31.25 -3.07
C LEU A 247 11.88 -30.98 -4.58
N SER A 248 12.44 -29.84 -4.98
CA SER A 248 12.73 -29.51 -6.38
C SER A 248 13.97 -30.23 -6.94
N GLY A 249 14.67 -31.05 -6.15
CA GLY A 249 15.80 -31.88 -6.58
C GLY A 249 17.20 -31.31 -6.33
N ALA A 250 17.33 -30.12 -5.74
CA ALA A 250 18.63 -29.52 -5.44
C ALA A 250 19.35 -30.21 -4.27
N ALA A 251 20.69 -30.22 -4.27
CA ALA A 251 21.46 -30.42 -3.04
C ALA A 251 21.49 -29.13 -2.23
N VAL A 252 21.22 -29.19 -0.93
CA VAL A 252 21.12 -28.02 -0.06
C VAL A 252 22.16 -28.05 1.05
N ILE A 253 22.99 -27.01 1.07
CA ILE A 253 23.87 -26.64 2.17
C ILE A 253 23.08 -25.68 3.06
N ALA A 254 22.64 -26.15 4.21
CA ALA A 254 21.83 -25.41 5.17
C ALA A 254 22.71 -24.90 6.32
N THR A 255 22.63 -23.61 6.66
CA THR A 255 23.34 -23.08 7.84
C THR A 255 22.38 -22.60 8.92
N THR A 256 22.76 -22.79 10.19
CA THR A 256 21.98 -22.43 11.38
C THR A 256 22.88 -22.31 12.59
N ARG A 257 22.47 -21.58 13.65
CA ARG A 257 23.16 -21.63 14.95
C ARG A 257 22.95 -22.92 15.73
N PHE A 258 21.88 -23.65 15.41
CA PHE A 258 21.42 -24.85 16.12
C PHE A 258 21.26 -25.99 15.09
N PRO A 259 22.36 -26.67 14.72
CA PRO A 259 22.36 -27.67 13.65
C PRO A 259 21.61 -28.95 14.02
N ARG A 260 21.64 -29.41 15.28
CA ARG A 260 20.92 -30.64 15.68
C ARG A 260 19.41 -30.43 15.71
N ASP A 261 18.95 -29.30 16.24
CA ASP A 261 17.52 -28.94 16.20
C ASP A 261 17.01 -28.84 14.75
N ALA A 262 17.82 -28.30 13.83
CA ALA A 262 17.48 -28.29 12.41
C ALA A 262 17.40 -29.71 11.83
N ALA A 263 18.36 -30.57 12.16
CA ALA A 263 18.41 -31.94 11.67
C ALA A 263 17.17 -32.75 12.06
N GLU A 264 16.67 -32.65 13.29
CA GLU A 264 15.43 -33.34 13.66
C GLU A 264 14.21 -32.79 12.96
N ARG A 265 14.14 -31.47 12.75
CA ARG A 265 13.02 -30.87 12.01
C ARG A 265 12.95 -31.39 10.58
N PHE A 266 14.10 -31.47 9.89
CA PHE A 266 14.14 -32.06 8.56
C PHE A 266 13.89 -33.57 8.59
N ALA A 267 14.41 -34.28 9.59
CA ALA A 267 14.26 -35.72 9.68
C ALA A 267 12.86 -36.17 10.14
N ALA A 268 12.08 -35.29 10.75
CA ALA A 268 10.68 -35.48 11.06
C ALA A 268 9.74 -35.19 9.87
N HIS A 269 10.26 -34.64 8.78
CA HIS A 269 9.46 -34.33 7.60
C HIS A 269 9.00 -35.63 6.89
N PRO A 270 7.72 -35.74 6.45
CA PRO A 270 7.21 -36.97 5.82
C PRO A 270 8.01 -37.45 4.61
N GLU A 271 8.56 -36.50 3.83
CA GLU A 271 9.35 -36.78 2.62
C GLU A 271 10.86 -36.86 2.88
N TYR A 272 11.31 -36.93 4.13
CA TYR A 272 12.73 -36.95 4.50
C TYR A 272 13.54 -37.97 3.68
N GLU A 273 13.00 -39.17 3.49
CA GLU A 273 13.66 -40.25 2.74
C GLU A 273 13.99 -39.88 1.28
N THR A 274 13.25 -38.93 0.68
CA THR A 274 13.46 -38.49 -0.72
C THR A 274 14.62 -37.52 -0.90
N PHE A 275 15.06 -36.88 0.18
CA PHE A 275 16.04 -35.79 0.11
C PHE A 275 17.18 -35.86 1.13
N LYS A 276 17.15 -36.82 2.07
CA LYS A 276 18.15 -36.94 3.14
C LYS A 276 19.60 -36.89 2.66
N ASP A 277 19.90 -37.55 1.53
CA ASP A 277 21.28 -37.64 0.98
C ASP A 277 21.73 -36.34 0.29
N ARG A 278 20.81 -35.39 0.10
CA ARG A 278 21.04 -34.10 -0.54
C ARG A 278 21.05 -32.93 0.44
N LEU A 279 20.82 -33.18 1.73
CA LEU A 279 20.80 -32.17 2.78
C LEU A 279 22.08 -32.24 3.62
N GLN A 280 22.77 -31.10 3.75
CA GLN A 280 23.95 -30.96 4.61
C GLN A 280 23.74 -29.77 5.54
N ILE A 281 23.92 -29.95 6.85
CA ILE A 281 23.60 -28.93 7.85
C ILE A 281 24.87 -28.50 8.56
N PHE A 282 25.11 -27.18 8.60
CA PHE A 282 26.26 -26.57 9.25
C PHE A 282 25.88 -25.59 10.34
N GLY A 283 26.56 -25.73 11.48
CA GLY A 283 26.41 -24.89 12.66
C GLY A 283 27.24 -23.61 12.57
N ILE A 284 26.65 -22.48 12.15
CA ILE A 284 27.35 -21.18 12.00
C ILE A 284 26.60 -20.06 12.73
N ASP A 285 27.34 -19.26 13.50
CA ASP A 285 26.87 -18.01 14.09
C ASP A 285 27.48 -16.81 13.34
N PHE A 286 26.66 -16.05 12.61
CA PHE A 286 27.14 -14.93 11.78
C PHE A 286 27.60 -13.69 12.57
N ARG A 287 27.56 -13.75 13.90
CA ARG A 287 28.27 -12.77 14.75
C ARG A 287 29.77 -13.05 14.78
N ASP A 288 30.16 -14.30 14.54
CA ASP A 288 31.56 -14.71 14.42
C ASP A 288 31.98 -14.76 12.95
N LEU A 289 32.52 -13.63 12.48
CA LEU A 289 32.96 -13.50 11.09
C LEU A 289 34.21 -14.34 10.80
N ILE A 290 35.02 -14.70 11.81
CA ILE A 290 36.19 -15.57 11.62
C ILE A 290 35.71 -16.99 11.31
N HIS A 291 34.76 -17.49 12.08
CA HIS A 291 34.18 -18.81 11.84
C HIS A 291 33.41 -18.87 10.51
N LEU A 292 32.80 -17.76 10.09
CA LEU A 292 32.23 -17.64 8.75
C LEU A 292 33.30 -17.78 7.66
N GLU A 293 34.45 -17.11 7.79
CA GLU A 293 35.55 -17.22 6.81
C GLU A 293 36.07 -18.67 6.73
N GLN A 294 36.25 -19.34 7.87
CA GLN A 294 36.62 -20.76 7.93
C GLN A 294 35.60 -21.67 7.24
N PHE A 295 34.30 -21.40 7.43
CA PHE A 295 33.24 -22.11 6.72
C PHE A 295 33.32 -21.87 5.21
N LEU A 296 33.64 -20.66 4.77
CA LEU A 296 33.79 -20.36 3.35
C LEU A 296 35.03 -21.03 2.75
N ASP A 297 36.14 -21.15 3.49
CA ASP A 297 37.31 -21.94 3.09
C ASP A 297 36.95 -23.43 2.94
N PHE A 298 36.19 -23.98 3.89
CA PHE A 298 35.66 -25.34 3.78
C PHE A 298 34.76 -25.50 2.56
N VAL A 299 33.83 -24.57 2.32
CA VAL A 299 32.91 -24.63 1.17
C VAL A 299 33.68 -24.56 -0.15
N LEU A 300 34.68 -23.68 -0.26
CA LEU A 300 35.49 -23.53 -1.48
C LEU A 300 36.40 -24.73 -1.76
N SER A 301 36.84 -25.45 -0.72
CA SER A 301 37.67 -26.65 -0.86
C SER A 301 36.84 -27.93 -1.09
N ARG A 302 35.68 -28.05 -0.44
CA ARG A 302 34.86 -29.27 -0.44
C ARG A 302 33.91 -29.38 -1.64
N TYR A 303 33.40 -28.25 -2.13
CA TYR A 303 32.37 -28.23 -3.17
C TYR A 303 32.94 -27.70 -4.48
N SER A 304 32.61 -28.38 -5.58
CA SER A 304 33.05 -28.00 -6.93
C SER A 304 32.07 -27.09 -7.65
N ARG A 305 30.84 -26.93 -7.13
CA ARG A 305 29.74 -26.20 -7.75
C ARG A 305 28.85 -25.54 -6.70
N LEU A 306 28.35 -24.36 -7.03
CA LEU A 306 27.27 -23.66 -6.34
C LEU A 306 26.37 -22.96 -7.38
N ASP A 307 25.05 -23.04 -7.23
CA ASP A 307 24.09 -22.51 -8.20
C ASP A 307 23.17 -21.44 -7.62
N VAL A 308 22.78 -21.61 -6.35
CA VAL A 308 21.83 -20.73 -5.68
C VAL A 308 22.37 -20.34 -4.30
N VAL A 309 22.30 -19.06 -3.95
CA VAL A 309 22.58 -18.58 -2.59
C VAL A 309 21.36 -17.83 -2.09
N ILE A 310 20.79 -18.27 -0.97
CA ILE A 310 19.69 -17.58 -0.30
C ILE A 310 20.18 -17.05 1.04
N HIS A 311 20.33 -15.72 1.11
CA HIS A 311 20.63 -15.01 2.35
C HIS A 311 19.33 -14.76 3.13
N ASN A 312 18.82 -15.81 3.79
CA ASN A 312 17.60 -15.75 4.59
C ASN A 312 17.85 -15.43 6.07
N ALA A 313 19.03 -15.77 6.61
CA ALA A 313 19.37 -15.42 7.99
C ALA A 313 19.28 -13.91 8.17
N CYS A 314 18.34 -13.50 9.02
CA CYS A 314 18.03 -12.11 9.27
C CYS A 314 17.60 -11.94 10.72
N GLN A 315 18.15 -10.93 11.38
CA GLN A 315 17.69 -10.47 12.67
C GLN A 315 16.80 -9.24 12.51
N THR A 316 15.50 -9.44 12.75
CA THR A 316 14.53 -8.35 12.94
C THR A 316 14.40 -8.02 14.41
N ILE A 317 14.23 -9.00 15.28
CA ILE A 317 14.20 -8.79 16.73
C ILE A 317 15.44 -9.41 17.36
N ARG A 318 16.18 -8.64 18.14
CA ARG A 318 17.27 -9.18 18.95
C ARG A 318 16.69 -9.98 20.12
N ARG A 319 17.17 -11.21 20.28
CA ARG A 319 16.83 -12.09 21.40
C ARG A 319 18.07 -12.32 22.27
N PRO A 320 17.95 -12.22 23.60
CA PRO A 320 19.07 -12.43 24.53
C PRO A 320 19.44 -13.92 24.64
N PRO A 321 20.59 -14.26 25.27
CA PRO A 321 21.00 -15.63 25.59
C PRO A 321 19.89 -16.52 26.17
N THR A 322 19.15 -16.00 27.16
CA THR A 322 18.08 -16.71 27.89
C THR A 322 17.00 -17.26 26.97
N TYR A 323 16.66 -16.55 25.87
CA TYR A 323 15.69 -17.01 24.88
C TYR A 323 16.10 -18.33 24.20
N TYR A 324 17.40 -18.55 24.01
CA TYR A 324 17.94 -19.72 23.31
C TYR A 324 18.37 -20.84 24.25
N LYS A 325 18.35 -20.64 25.58
CA LYS A 325 18.85 -21.57 26.60
C LYS A 325 18.31 -22.99 26.42
N HIS A 326 17.00 -23.12 26.17
CA HIS A 326 16.34 -24.42 25.95
C HIS A 326 16.89 -25.22 24.75
N LEU A 327 17.45 -24.56 23.73
CA LEU A 327 18.02 -25.22 22.55
C LEU A 327 19.46 -25.70 22.82
N VAL A 328 20.19 -25.02 23.70
CA VAL A 328 21.63 -25.29 23.90
C VAL A 328 21.85 -26.63 24.56
N ASN A 329 21.05 -27.01 25.54
CA ASN A 329 21.17 -28.29 26.24
C ASN A 329 21.25 -29.45 25.25
N LYS A 330 20.37 -29.43 24.26
CA LYS A 330 20.26 -30.44 23.20
C LYS A 330 21.44 -30.44 22.23
N GLU A 331 21.95 -29.26 21.89
CA GLU A 331 23.12 -29.11 21.02
C GLU A 331 24.42 -29.59 21.68
N THR A 332 24.46 -29.62 23.03
CA THR A 332 25.65 -30.01 23.81
C THR A 332 25.71 -31.48 24.21
N LEU A 333 24.62 -32.24 24.05
CA LEU A 333 24.63 -33.67 24.36
C LEU A 333 25.61 -34.45 23.45
N PRO A 334 26.14 -35.61 23.86
CA PRO A 334 26.86 -36.50 22.96
C PRO A 334 26.01 -36.86 21.73
N LEU A 335 26.61 -36.90 20.53
CA LEU A 335 25.85 -37.11 19.28
C LEU A 335 25.17 -38.48 19.26
N GLU A 336 25.77 -39.47 19.90
CA GLU A 336 25.30 -40.85 20.01
C GLU A 336 23.94 -40.96 20.71
N GLN A 337 23.58 -39.94 21.51
CA GLN A 337 22.28 -39.86 22.19
C GLN A 337 21.17 -39.31 21.27
N SER A 338 21.51 -38.79 20.09
CA SER A 338 20.54 -38.33 19.09
C SER A 338 20.01 -39.50 18.26
N ALA A 339 18.85 -39.34 17.63
CA ALA A 339 18.31 -40.36 16.73
C ALA A 339 19.23 -40.62 15.52
N LYS A 340 19.25 -41.84 14.97
CA LYS A 340 20.21 -42.24 13.91
C LYS A 340 20.18 -41.35 12.65
N ASN A 341 18.99 -40.91 12.26
CA ASN A 341 18.78 -39.96 11.16
C ASN A 341 19.43 -38.59 11.43
N VAL A 342 19.42 -38.14 12.69
CA VAL A 342 20.09 -36.90 13.13
C VAL A 342 21.61 -37.08 13.07
N GLN A 343 22.12 -38.21 13.58
CA GLN A 343 23.55 -38.54 13.53
C GLN A 343 24.07 -38.50 12.09
N LEU A 344 23.32 -39.08 11.14
CA LEU A 344 23.68 -39.08 9.71
C LEU A 344 23.80 -37.66 9.14
N LEU A 345 22.85 -36.77 9.47
CA LEU A 345 22.87 -35.38 9.00
C LEU A 345 23.98 -34.54 9.62
N MET A 346 24.51 -34.94 10.79
CA MET A 346 25.58 -34.23 11.49
C MET A 346 26.99 -34.61 11.03
N HIS A 347 27.15 -35.67 10.22
CA HIS A 347 28.47 -36.10 9.71
C HIS A 347 29.25 -34.95 9.05
N HIS A 348 28.59 -34.16 8.19
CA HIS A 348 29.25 -33.02 7.54
C HIS A 348 29.63 -31.89 8.50
N GLN A 349 28.87 -31.69 9.58
CA GLN A 349 29.24 -30.74 10.62
C GLN A 349 30.49 -31.22 11.37
N GLU A 350 30.63 -32.52 11.62
CA GLU A 350 31.83 -33.10 12.23
C GLU A 350 33.05 -32.98 11.31
N GLU A 351 32.90 -33.28 10.01
CA GLU A 351 33.95 -33.03 9.00
C GLU A 351 34.42 -31.57 9.03
N PHE A 352 33.48 -30.62 9.09
CA PHE A 352 33.80 -29.20 9.18
C PHE A 352 34.51 -28.85 10.49
N HIS A 353 34.08 -29.40 11.63
CA HIS A 353 34.78 -29.20 12.90
C HIS A 353 36.22 -29.71 12.86
N GLU A 354 36.47 -30.89 12.28
CA GLU A 354 37.83 -31.43 12.12
C GLU A 354 38.67 -30.57 11.16
N HIS A 355 38.06 -30.04 10.10
CA HIS A 355 38.73 -29.10 9.18
C HIS A 355 39.16 -27.81 9.89
N VAL A 356 38.30 -27.24 10.74
CA VAL A 356 38.62 -26.04 11.53
C VAL A 356 39.74 -26.33 12.54
N LYS A 357 39.71 -27.51 13.20
CA LYS A 357 40.79 -27.93 14.10
C LYS A 357 42.13 -28.07 13.37
N ALA A 358 42.12 -28.63 12.15
CA ALA A 358 43.33 -28.79 11.35
C ALA A 358 43.94 -27.45 10.89
N MET A 359 43.12 -26.38 10.76
CA MET A 359 43.62 -25.03 10.47
C MET A 359 44.16 -24.29 11.69
N ALA A 360 43.78 -24.69 12.91
CA ALA A 360 44.32 -24.11 14.12
C ALA A 360 45.80 -24.54 14.26
N LEU A 361 46.73 -23.58 14.21
CA LEU A 361 48.17 -23.83 14.40
C LEU A 361 48.40 -24.70 15.64
N PRO A 362 49.33 -25.69 15.61
CA PRO A 362 49.71 -26.39 16.83
C PRO A 362 50.25 -25.36 17.82
N ALA A 363 49.59 -25.24 18.98
CA ALA A 363 50.10 -24.44 20.07
C ALA A 363 51.51 -24.95 20.39
N ALA A 364 52.52 -24.10 20.18
CA ALA A 364 53.89 -24.44 20.48
C ALA A 364 54.00 -24.88 21.94
N GLU A 365 54.37 -26.13 22.16
CA GLU A 365 54.82 -26.60 23.46
C GLU A 365 56.06 -25.80 23.85
N GLY A 366 55.92 -24.95 24.87
CA GLY A 366 57.04 -24.21 25.47
C GLY A 366 57.03 -22.71 25.17
N GLY A 367 56.31 -21.96 25.99
CA GLY A 367 56.45 -20.50 26.04
C GLY A 367 55.39 -19.88 26.93
N ALA A 368 55.79 -19.42 28.11
CA ALA A 368 54.92 -18.66 29.01
C ALA A 368 54.38 -17.42 28.28
N ILE A 369 53.12 -17.47 27.85
CA ILE A 369 52.41 -16.28 27.36
C ILE A 369 51.83 -15.56 28.56
N ALA A 370 52.28 -14.32 28.72
CA ALA A 370 51.93 -13.40 29.79
C ALA A 370 50.41 -13.30 30.01
N ALA A 371 50.02 -13.30 31.29
CA ALA A 371 48.68 -12.98 31.75
C ALA A 371 48.28 -11.58 31.25
N GLY A 372 47.45 -11.51 30.22
CA GLY A 372 46.98 -10.24 29.64
C GLY A 372 46.21 -10.37 28.32
N ALA A 373 46.25 -11.51 27.63
CA ALA A 373 45.53 -11.73 26.38
C ALA A 373 44.73 -13.06 26.40
N THR A 374 43.57 -13.08 27.06
CA THR A 374 42.78 -14.33 27.25
C THR A 374 41.35 -14.29 26.70
N ALA A 375 41.01 -13.37 25.80
CA ALA A 375 39.63 -13.26 25.28
C ALA A 375 39.38 -13.79 23.85
N PRO A 376 40.23 -13.59 22.81
CA PRO A 376 39.80 -13.89 21.43
C PRO A 376 39.85 -15.39 21.06
N ALA A 377 40.79 -16.15 21.62
CA ALA A 377 41.03 -17.54 21.22
C ALA A 377 39.99 -18.53 21.79
N ALA A 378 39.48 -18.27 23.00
CA ALA A 378 38.49 -19.13 23.65
C ALA A 378 37.12 -19.07 22.96
N THR A 379 36.74 -17.91 22.41
CA THR A 379 35.45 -17.70 21.72
C THR A 379 35.38 -18.43 20.38
N VAL A 380 36.51 -18.58 19.68
CA VAL A 380 36.60 -19.26 18.38
C VAL A 380 36.37 -20.77 18.53
N ALA A 381 36.80 -21.37 19.65
CA ALA A 381 36.68 -22.80 19.93
C ALA A 381 35.27 -23.26 20.40
N MET A 382 34.35 -22.33 20.69
CA MET A 382 32.98 -22.67 21.09
C MET A 382 32.11 -23.08 19.91
N SER A 383 31.17 -24.01 20.13
CA SER A 383 30.17 -24.35 19.13
C SER A 383 29.27 -23.15 18.79
N SER A 384 28.69 -23.14 17.59
CA SER A 384 27.75 -22.09 17.17
C SER A 384 26.54 -21.95 18.11
N ALA A 385 26.07 -23.06 18.70
CA ALA A 385 25.02 -23.03 19.70
C ALA A 385 25.48 -22.37 21.01
N LEU A 386 26.68 -22.70 21.52
CA LEU A 386 27.22 -22.10 22.74
C LEU A 386 27.53 -20.61 22.56
N LYS A 387 27.93 -20.17 21.36
CA LYS A 387 28.09 -18.74 21.04
C LYS A 387 26.80 -17.96 21.27
N SER A 388 25.62 -18.57 21.09
CA SER A 388 24.32 -17.94 21.40
C SER A 388 24.16 -17.53 22.87
N GLN A 389 24.96 -18.11 23.77
CA GLN A 389 24.93 -17.85 25.21
C GLN A 389 25.88 -16.74 25.66
N VAL A 390 26.65 -16.15 24.76
CA VAL A 390 27.53 -15.02 25.08
C VAL A 390 26.70 -13.75 25.23
N PRO A 391 26.63 -13.13 26.43
CA PRO A 391 25.94 -11.86 26.62
C PRO A 391 26.70 -10.73 25.90
N LEU A 392 25.98 -9.83 25.25
CA LEU A 392 26.58 -8.72 24.49
C LEU A 392 26.24 -7.35 25.04
N ILE A 393 25.15 -7.22 25.80
CA ILE A 393 24.75 -5.95 26.42
C ILE A 393 24.45 -6.17 27.90
N VAL A 394 24.61 -5.10 28.70
CA VAL A 394 24.39 -5.14 30.15
C VAL A 394 22.97 -5.56 30.51
N SER A 395 21.99 -5.25 29.67
CA SER A 395 20.59 -5.65 29.85
C SER A 395 20.27 -7.08 29.41
N ASP A 396 21.26 -7.89 29.00
CA ASP A 396 21.10 -9.34 28.81
C ASP A 396 21.05 -10.09 30.17
N GLN A 397 20.69 -9.42 31.27
CA GLN A 397 20.49 -10.07 32.57
C GLN A 397 19.33 -11.07 32.51
N ASP A 398 19.46 -12.17 33.24
CA ASP A 398 18.51 -13.28 33.27
C ASP A 398 17.16 -12.86 33.85
N ASP A 399 16.27 -12.41 32.98
CA ASP A 399 14.84 -12.33 33.25
C ASP A 399 14.17 -13.59 32.70
N GLU A 400 14.30 -14.70 33.43
CA GLU A 400 13.64 -15.97 33.07
C GLU A 400 12.10 -15.82 33.04
N SER A 401 11.54 -14.84 33.74
CA SER A 401 10.10 -14.57 33.71
C SER A 401 9.63 -14.02 32.36
N ALA A 402 10.51 -13.35 31.62
CA ALA A 402 10.24 -12.88 30.26
C ALA A 402 10.27 -14.01 29.21
N PHE A 403 10.87 -15.16 29.54
CA PHE A 403 11.08 -16.30 28.63
C PHE A 403 10.74 -17.63 29.33
N PRO A 404 9.45 -17.89 29.60
CA PRO A 404 9.05 -19.02 30.43
C PRO A 404 9.32 -20.38 29.76
N GLU A 405 10.06 -21.25 30.46
CA GLU A 405 10.51 -22.53 29.91
C GLU A 405 9.35 -23.43 29.49
N GLY A 406 9.51 -24.12 28.36
CA GLY A 406 8.50 -25.04 27.80
C GLY A 406 7.34 -24.36 27.08
N MET A 407 7.25 -23.02 27.09
CA MET A 407 6.19 -22.27 26.43
C MET A 407 6.63 -21.80 25.05
N THR A 408 5.96 -22.29 24.01
CA THR A 408 6.32 -21.99 22.62
C THR A 408 5.17 -21.38 21.82
N ASP A 409 5.52 -20.63 20.78
CA ASP A 409 4.60 -20.16 19.76
C ASP A 409 4.16 -21.29 18.83
N VAL A 410 3.22 -20.98 17.95
CA VAL A 410 2.74 -21.81 16.82
C VAL A 410 3.84 -22.43 15.93
N ASN A 411 5.07 -21.93 15.98
CA ASN A 411 6.21 -22.41 15.21
C ASN A 411 7.23 -23.18 16.09
N GLY A 412 6.87 -23.47 17.34
CA GLY A 412 7.74 -24.14 18.30
C GLY A 412 8.94 -23.29 18.73
N GLN A 413 8.80 -21.96 18.77
CA GLN A 413 9.80 -21.05 19.32
C GLN A 413 9.41 -20.54 20.70
N GLN A 414 10.38 -20.37 21.59
CA GLN A 414 10.20 -19.74 22.90
C GLN A 414 9.37 -18.44 22.81
N ILE A 415 8.38 -18.29 23.69
CA ILE A 415 7.62 -17.03 23.79
C ILE A 415 8.49 -15.93 24.41
N ASP A 416 8.38 -14.72 23.87
CA ASP A 416 9.00 -13.50 24.40
C ASP A 416 7.92 -12.59 24.99
N LEU A 417 7.90 -12.46 26.32
CA LEU A 417 6.93 -11.68 27.08
C LEU A 417 7.40 -10.25 27.38
N ARG A 418 8.55 -9.80 26.86
CA ARG A 418 9.05 -8.45 27.11
C ARG A 418 8.06 -7.42 26.60
N SER A 419 7.72 -6.45 27.45
CA SER A 419 6.84 -5.33 27.12
C SER A 419 7.45 -4.35 26.10
N LYS A 420 8.79 -4.37 25.95
CA LYS A 420 9.54 -3.59 24.96
C LYS A 420 10.62 -4.47 24.35
N ASN A 421 10.61 -4.55 23.02
CA ASN A 421 11.60 -5.29 22.23
C ASN A 421 12.25 -4.36 21.19
N THR A 422 13.22 -4.89 20.45
CA THR A 422 14.00 -4.20 19.42
C THR A 422 13.15 -3.52 18.32
N TRP A 423 11.91 -3.98 18.09
CA TRP A 423 10.96 -3.38 17.14
C TRP A 423 10.55 -1.96 17.51
N LEU A 424 10.51 -1.66 18.82
CA LEU A 424 10.01 -0.39 19.34
C LEU A 424 11.11 0.60 19.71
N LEU A 425 12.39 0.18 19.69
CA LEU A 425 13.52 1.03 20.08
C LEU A 425 13.71 2.18 19.10
N LYS A 426 13.94 3.38 19.64
CA LYS A 426 14.27 4.60 18.90
C LYS A 426 15.78 4.88 18.89
N MET A 427 16.19 5.87 18.11
CA MET A 427 17.55 6.41 18.18
C MET A 427 17.84 6.91 19.61
N GLY A 428 18.99 6.50 20.16
CA GLY A 428 19.35 6.72 21.57
C GLY A 428 18.98 5.56 22.51
N GLU A 429 18.13 4.62 22.08
CA GLU A 429 17.73 3.45 22.89
C GLU A 429 18.38 2.14 22.40
N VAL A 430 18.97 2.13 21.20
CA VAL A 430 19.62 0.95 20.62
C VAL A 430 21.07 0.88 21.11
N ALA A 431 21.44 -0.21 21.76
CA ALA A 431 22.79 -0.41 22.27
C ALA A 431 23.79 -0.65 21.12
N THR A 432 25.02 -0.14 21.25
CA THR A 432 26.07 -0.30 20.23
C THR A 432 26.34 -1.77 19.84
N PRO A 433 26.44 -2.73 20.78
CA PRO A 433 26.64 -4.14 20.41
C PRO A 433 25.47 -4.74 19.61
N GLU A 434 24.24 -4.29 19.86
CA GLU A 434 23.06 -4.71 19.08
C GLU A 434 23.10 -4.17 17.65
N VAL A 435 23.55 -2.92 17.44
CA VAL A 435 23.80 -2.39 16.09
C VAL A 435 24.84 -3.24 15.36
N ALA A 436 25.96 -3.55 16.01
CA ALA A 436 27.03 -4.34 15.43
C ALA A 436 26.55 -5.76 15.06
N GLU A 437 25.81 -6.42 15.94
CA GLU A 437 25.21 -7.74 15.71
C GLU A 437 24.26 -7.74 14.51
N VAL A 438 23.34 -6.77 14.45
CA VAL A 438 22.37 -6.68 13.35
C VAL A 438 23.07 -6.43 12.02
N PHE A 439 24.10 -5.57 11.98
CA PHE A 439 24.89 -5.36 10.78
C PHE A 439 25.74 -6.57 10.40
N ALA A 440 26.31 -7.28 11.37
CA ALA A 440 27.07 -8.50 11.14
C ALA A 440 26.21 -9.56 10.43
N ILE A 441 25.02 -9.82 10.97
CA ILE A 441 24.10 -10.84 10.45
C ILE A 441 23.44 -10.40 9.13
N ASN A 442 22.85 -9.20 9.09
CA ASN A 442 21.98 -8.80 7.98
C ASN A 442 22.74 -8.22 6.78
N THR A 443 24.01 -7.82 6.94
CA THR A 443 24.76 -7.09 5.91
C THR A 443 26.15 -7.66 5.68
N LEU A 444 26.99 -7.75 6.73
CA LEU A 444 28.40 -8.15 6.58
C LEU A 444 28.53 -9.62 6.17
N ALA A 445 27.83 -10.53 6.83
CA ALA A 445 27.86 -11.94 6.47
C ALA A 445 27.39 -12.19 5.02
N PRO A 446 26.24 -11.66 4.54
CA PRO A 446 25.87 -11.71 3.13
C PRO A 446 26.93 -11.12 2.19
N PHE A 447 27.53 -9.98 2.54
CA PHE A 447 28.58 -9.36 1.73
C PHE A 447 29.82 -10.25 1.62
N ILE A 448 30.33 -10.75 2.75
CA ILE A 448 31.51 -11.63 2.80
C ILE A 448 31.26 -12.90 2.00
N MET A 449 30.11 -13.56 2.21
CA MET A 449 29.73 -14.76 1.46
C MET A 449 29.65 -14.48 -0.05
N ASN A 450 28.97 -13.41 -0.46
CA ASN A 450 28.88 -13.06 -1.88
C ASN A 450 30.27 -12.79 -2.46
N ASN A 451 31.11 -12.02 -1.78
CA ASN A 451 32.46 -11.71 -2.22
C ASN A 451 33.33 -12.96 -2.40
N ARG A 452 33.27 -13.90 -1.44
CA ARG A 452 34.08 -15.13 -1.42
C ARG A 452 33.55 -16.24 -2.33
N LEU A 453 32.22 -16.35 -2.51
CA LEU A 453 31.58 -17.46 -3.24
C LEU A 453 31.36 -17.17 -4.73
N VAL A 454 31.51 -15.92 -5.20
CA VAL A 454 31.43 -15.59 -6.64
C VAL A 454 32.31 -16.48 -7.53
N PRO A 455 33.57 -16.79 -7.19
CA PRO A 455 34.37 -17.72 -7.98
C PRO A 455 33.75 -19.11 -8.10
N LEU A 456 33.10 -19.62 -7.05
CA LEU A 456 32.44 -20.93 -7.07
C LEU A 456 31.12 -20.90 -7.85
N LEU A 457 30.36 -19.82 -7.75
CA LEU A 457 29.15 -19.58 -8.56
C LEU A 457 29.48 -19.45 -10.05
N ALA A 458 30.63 -18.85 -10.38
CA ALA A 458 31.10 -18.71 -11.75
C ALA A 458 31.68 -20.02 -12.33
N LYS A 459 32.09 -20.98 -11.48
CA LYS A 459 32.59 -22.29 -11.93
C LYS A 459 31.47 -23.13 -12.53
N GLY A 460 31.77 -23.77 -13.65
CA GLY A 460 30.82 -24.67 -14.32
C GLY A 460 29.66 -23.96 -15.03
N ALA A 461 29.68 -22.63 -15.13
CA ALA A 461 28.79 -21.90 -16.02
C ALA A 461 29.18 -22.21 -17.47
N SER A 462 28.50 -23.17 -18.11
CA SER A 462 28.42 -23.16 -19.58
C SER A 462 27.76 -21.84 -20.02
N ASP A 463 27.85 -21.50 -21.31
CA ASP A 463 27.15 -20.32 -21.86
C ASP A 463 25.63 -20.32 -21.61
N THR A 464 25.06 -21.47 -21.22
CA THR A 464 23.63 -21.66 -20.98
C THR A 464 23.23 -21.59 -19.49
N GLU A 465 24.08 -21.97 -18.53
CA GLU A 465 23.67 -22.07 -17.12
C GLU A 465 23.44 -20.70 -16.45
N ARG A 466 22.41 -20.62 -15.60
CA ARG A 466 22.03 -19.42 -14.83
C ARG A 466 22.28 -19.68 -13.35
N LYS A 467 22.73 -18.67 -12.61
CA LYS A 467 23.02 -18.76 -11.16
C LYS A 467 22.29 -17.65 -10.43
N PHE A 468 21.92 -17.86 -9.17
CA PHE A 468 21.04 -16.93 -8.46
C PHE A 468 21.55 -16.59 -7.07
N ILE A 469 21.45 -15.31 -6.70
CA ILE A 469 21.65 -14.85 -5.34
C ILE A 469 20.37 -14.12 -4.91
N VAL A 470 19.75 -14.56 -3.83
CA VAL A 470 18.57 -13.90 -3.27
C VAL A 470 18.88 -13.37 -1.88
N ASN A 471 18.81 -12.05 -1.75
CA ASN A 471 18.95 -11.35 -0.48
C ASN A 471 17.56 -11.15 0.15
N VAL A 472 17.27 -11.84 1.25
CA VAL A 472 15.98 -11.68 1.93
C VAL A 472 15.99 -10.35 2.69
N SER A 473 15.10 -9.46 2.26
CA SER A 473 15.01 -8.09 2.73
C SER A 473 13.56 -7.76 3.07
N ALA A 474 13.30 -6.48 3.35
CA ALA A 474 11.97 -6.01 3.68
C ALA A 474 11.78 -4.56 3.22
N MET A 475 10.54 -4.11 3.11
CA MET A 475 10.22 -2.74 2.70
C MET A 475 10.79 -1.66 3.64
N GLU A 476 11.14 -2.05 4.86
CA GLU A 476 11.92 -1.32 5.87
C GLU A 476 13.25 -0.81 5.31
N GLY A 477 13.84 -1.52 4.33
CA GLY A 477 15.05 -1.10 3.64
C GLY A 477 14.86 -0.08 2.52
N LYS A 478 13.62 0.34 2.17
CA LYS A 478 13.39 1.36 1.13
C LYS A 478 13.40 2.77 1.70
N PHE A 479 14.11 3.71 1.08
CA PHE A 479 14.16 5.11 1.51
C PHE A 479 12.80 5.83 1.35
N TYR A 480 12.19 5.74 0.18
CA TYR A 480 10.99 6.50 -0.19
C TYR A 480 9.69 5.77 0.20
N ARG A 481 9.47 5.58 1.50
CA ARG A 481 8.21 5.10 2.10
C ARG A 481 8.02 5.77 3.45
N TYR A 482 6.78 5.89 3.92
CA TYR A 482 6.52 6.23 5.32
C TYR A 482 7.23 5.24 6.26
N LYS A 483 7.95 5.77 7.26
CA LYS A 483 8.66 5.01 8.29
C LYS A 483 8.32 5.56 9.66
N THR A 484 8.27 4.66 10.63
CA THR A 484 8.28 5.03 12.05
C THR A 484 9.71 5.36 12.49
N PRO A 485 9.90 6.15 13.56
CA PRO A 485 11.23 6.40 14.14
C PRO A 485 11.81 5.17 14.90
N ASN A 486 11.04 4.09 14.97
CA ASN A 486 11.43 2.86 15.65
C ASN A 486 12.26 1.96 14.74
N HIS A 487 13.00 1.04 15.36
CA HIS A 487 13.77 0.00 14.69
C HIS A 487 14.83 0.49 13.68
N PRO A 488 15.58 1.57 13.96
CA PRO A 488 16.42 2.21 12.95
C PRO A 488 17.59 1.34 12.47
N HIS A 489 18.18 0.51 13.34
CA HIS A 489 19.37 -0.30 13.01
C HIS A 489 19.07 -1.39 11.96
N THR A 490 17.92 -2.07 12.04
CA THR A 490 17.53 -3.04 11.01
C THR A 490 17.07 -2.34 9.73
N ASN A 491 16.36 -1.21 9.83
CA ASN A 491 16.01 -0.41 8.65
C ASN A 491 17.28 -0.05 7.86
N MET A 492 18.34 0.40 8.56
CA MET A 492 19.64 0.69 7.96
C MET A 492 20.30 -0.56 7.38
N ALA A 493 20.33 -1.68 8.10
CA ALA A 493 20.94 -2.91 7.61
C ALA A 493 20.22 -3.46 6.36
N LYS A 494 18.88 -3.45 6.32
CA LYS A 494 18.10 -3.83 5.13
C LYS A 494 18.29 -2.87 3.97
N ALA A 495 18.45 -1.58 4.23
CA ALA A 495 18.81 -0.60 3.21
C ALA A 495 20.20 -0.89 2.63
N ALA A 496 21.18 -1.21 3.47
CA ALA A 496 22.53 -1.60 3.03
C ALA A 496 22.50 -2.88 2.18
N LEU A 497 21.73 -3.90 2.58
CA LEU A 497 21.56 -5.14 1.80
C LEU A 497 20.90 -4.88 0.43
N ASN A 498 19.88 -4.01 0.37
CA ASN A 498 19.26 -3.59 -0.88
C ASN A 498 20.22 -2.77 -1.76
N MET A 499 21.05 -1.93 -1.16
CA MET A 499 22.07 -1.15 -1.86
C MET A 499 23.17 -2.05 -2.45
N MET A 500 23.63 -3.06 -1.71
CA MET A 500 24.55 -4.07 -2.22
C MET A 500 23.95 -4.80 -3.43
N THR A 501 22.69 -5.23 -3.33
CA THR A 501 21.97 -5.83 -4.45
C THR A 501 21.97 -4.92 -5.67
N ARG A 502 21.58 -3.66 -5.49
CA ARG A 502 21.49 -2.69 -6.59
C ARG A 502 22.85 -2.39 -7.22
N THR A 503 23.89 -2.28 -6.40
CA THR A 503 25.25 -1.91 -6.81
C THR A 503 25.96 -3.05 -7.55
N CYS A 504 25.92 -4.26 -7.01
CA CYS A 504 26.78 -5.34 -7.51
C CYS A 504 26.10 -6.21 -8.59
N ALA A 505 24.76 -6.20 -8.69
CA ALA A 505 24.04 -7.12 -9.57
C ALA A 505 24.37 -6.95 -11.06
N GLU A 506 24.65 -5.73 -11.53
CA GLU A 506 25.00 -5.49 -12.94
C GLU A 506 26.32 -6.17 -13.32
N ASP A 507 27.34 -6.08 -12.47
CA ASP A 507 28.62 -6.76 -12.72
C ASP A 507 28.47 -8.29 -12.65
N LEU A 508 27.75 -8.79 -11.66
CA LEU A 508 27.47 -10.22 -11.51
C LEU A 508 26.67 -10.79 -12.69
N SER A 509 25.75 -10.01 -13.27
CA SER A 509 24.95 -10.45 -14.41
C SER A 509 25.79 -10.80 -15.64
N LYS A 510 26.95 -10.17 -15.82
CA LYS A 510 27.92 -10.48 -16.88
C LYS A 510 28.53 -11.88 -16.73
N LYS A 511 28.53 -12.40 -15.50
CA LYS A 511 28.95 -13.76 -15.14
C LYS A 511 27.76 -14.72 -15.04
N ARG A 512 26.57 -14.31 -15.51
CA ARG A 512 25.29 -15.04 -15.43
C ARG A 512 24.85 -15.35 -13.99
N ILE A 513 25.27 -14.50 -13.05
CA ILE A 513 24.85 -14.55 -11.64
C ILE A 513 23.82 -13.44 -11.42
N TYR A 514 22.56 -13.82 -11.20
CA TYR A 514 21.44 -12.89 -11.08
C TYR A 514 21.10 -12.67 -9.61
N MET A 515 21.50 -11.50 -9.10
CA MET A 515 21.28 -11.12 -7.70
C MET A 515 20.06 -10.21 -7.55
N ASN A 516 19.14 -10.55 -6.64
CA ASN A 516 17.96 -9.74 -6.31
C ASN A 516 17.72 -9.68 -4.80
N SER A 517 16.98 -8.66 -4.35
CA SER A 517 16.44 -8.57 -2.99
C SER A 517 14.94 -8.89 -3.03
N VAL A 518 14.44 -9.60 -2.03
CA VAL A 518 13.02 -9.98 -1.96
C VAL A 518 12.42 -9.64 -0.60
N ASP A 519 11.27 -8.97 -0.60
CA ASP A 519 10.38 -8.79 0.55
C ASP A 519 9.53 -10.04 0.76
N THR A 520 9.63 -10.63 1.95
CA THR A 520 8.87 -11.83 2.32
C THR A 520 7.37 -11.58 2.45
N GLY A 521 6.98 -10.32 2.62
CA GLY A 521 5.63 -9.95 3.04
C GLY A 521 5.42 -10.13 4.54
N TRP A 522 4.20 -9.84 4.99
CA TRP A 522 3.84 -9.77 6.40
C TRP A 522 3.35 -11.12 6.88
N ILE A 523 4.22 -11.84 7.61
CA ILE A 523 3.95 -13.19 8.13
C ILE A 523 3.87 -13.26 9.66
N ASN A 524 4.53 -12.34 10.38
CA ASN A 524 4.49 -12.25 11.85
C ASN A 524 4.28 -10.80 12.31
N ASP A 525 3.59 -10.58 13.44
CA ASP A 525 3.55 -9.28 14.12
C ASP A 525 4.70 -9.17 15.14
N GLU A 526 5.69 -8.31 14.86
CA GLU A 526 6.89 -8.14 15.67
C GLU A 526 6.70 -7.22 16.89
N ASN A 527 5.50 -6.66 17.09
CA ASN A 527 5.20 -5.90 18.30
C ASN A 527 5.28 -6.81 19.56
N PRO A 528 5.55 -6.24 20.75
CA PRO A 528 5.40 -6.93 22.03
C PRO A 528 4.05 -7.64 22.14
N LEU A 529 4.04 -8.84 22.76
CA LEU A 529 2.92 -9.77 22.72
C LEU A 529 1.58 -9.13 23.13
N GLU A 530 1.55 -8.37 24.22
CA GLU A 530 0.34 -7.71 24.71
C GLU A 530 -0.27 -6.77 23.66
N LYS A 531 0.57 -5.94 23.02
CA LYS A 531 0.15 -4.99 22.00
C LYS A 531 -0.31 -5.70 20.74
N ALA A 532 0.42 -6.73 20.34
CA ALA A 532 0.12 -7.56 19.19
C ALA A 532 -1.23 -8.27 19.39
N HIS A 533 -1.47 -8.84 20.57
CA HIS A 533 -2.76 -9.43 20.94
C HIS A 533 -3.90 -8.41 20.98
N ALA A 534 -3.70 -7.24 21.61
CA ALA A 534 -4.72 -6.20 21.65
C ALA A 534 -5.14 -5.78 20.23
N HIS A 535 -4.18 -5.68 19.31
CA HIS A 535 -4.44 -5.42 17.91
C HIS A 535 -5.22 -6.56 17.24
N ALA A 536 -4.79 -7.81 17.41
CA ALA A 536 -5.49 -8.99 16.88
C ALA A 536 -6.95 -9.06 17.36
N LYS A 537 -7.20 -8.86 18.65
CA LYS A 537 -8.54 -8.88 19.28
C LYS A 537 -9.42 -7.72 18.81
N ASN A 538 -8.91 -6.50 18.84
CA ASN A 538 -9.69 -5.30 18.54
C ASN A 538 -9.99 -5.15 17.05
N ALA A 539 -9.03 -5.49 16.18
CA ALA A 539 -9.13 -5.35 14.74
C ALA A 539 -9.58 -6.63 14.00
N ASN A 540 -9.75 -7.76 14.72
CA ASN A 540 -9.92 -9.09 14.11
C ASN A 540 -8.81 -9.38 13.08
N PHE A 541 -7.57 -9.15 13.49
CA PHE A 541 -6.38 -9.20 12.65
C PHE A 541 -5.57 -10.47 12.90
N GLN A 542 -4.92 -10.98 11.86
CA GLN A 542 -3.74 -11.87 11.86
C GLN A 542 -2.90 -11.46 10.65
N THR A 543 -1.72 -12.01 10.48
CA THR A 543 -0.95 -11.74 9.27
C THR A 543 -1.61 -12.31 8.00
N PRO A 544 -1.48 -11.62 6.86
CA PRO A 544 -2.21 -11.94 5.62
C PRO A 544 -1.72 -13.19 4.88
N ILE A 545 -0.49 -13.64 5.15
CA ILE A 545 0.19 -14.75 4.49
C ILE A 545 1.03 -15.53 5.51
N ASP A 546 1.59 -16.67 5.12
CA ASP A 546 2.41 -17.53 5.98
C ASP A 546 3.85 -17.73 5.48
N GLU A 547 4.61 -18.55 6.20
CA GLU A 547 6.01 -18.86 5.93
C GLU A 547 6.22 -19.57 4.57
N ILE A 548 5.21 -20.32 4.09
CA ILE A 548 5.25 -20.98 2.78
C ILE A 548 5.09 -19.95 1.67
N ASP A 549 4.18 -18.97 1.84
CA ASP A 549 4.06 -17.84 0.91
C ASP A 549 5.35 -17.02 0.85
N ALA A 550 5.96 -16.78 2.01
CA ALA A 550 7.24 -16.07 2.09
C ALA A 550 8.36 -16.83 1.38
N ALA A 551 8.45 -18.16 1.56
CA ALA A 551 9.41 -19.00 0.86
C ALA A 551 9.16 -19.00 -0.66
N ALA A 552 7.91 -19.06 -1.10
CA ALA A 552 7.53 -18.96 -2.50
C ALA A 552 7.99 -17.63 -3.12
N ARG A 553 7.81 -16.51 -2.41
CA ARG A 553 8.28 -15.18 -2.86
C ARG A 553 9.81 -15.13 -3.00
N ILE A 554 10.54 -15.68 -2.04
CA ILE A 554 12.01 -15.72 -2.06
C ILE A 554 12.52 -16.54 -3.25
N LEU A 555 11.89 -17.68 -3.52
CA LEU A 555 12.31 -18.60 -4.57
C LEU A 555 11.74 -18.26 -5.96
N ASP A 556 10.73 -17.40 -6.06
CA ASP A 556 10.15 -16.96 -7.33
C ASP A 556 11.19 -16.52 -8.37
N PRO A 557 12.16 -15.60 -8.09
CA PRO A 557 13.17 -15.23 -9.08
C PRO A 557 14.10 -16.38 -9.50
N VAL A 558 14.26 -17.41 -8.66
CA VAL A 558 15.05 -18.62 -8.98
C VAL A 558 14.24 -19.54 -9.88
N PHE A 559 13.02 -19.90 -9.47
CA PHE A 559 12.16 -20.80 -10.24
C PHE A 559 11.70 -20.17 -11.56
N ASP A 560 11.30 -18.91 -11.57
CA ASP A 560 10.97 -18.19 -12.80
C ASP A 560 12.18 -18.10 -13.74
N GLY A 561 13.38 -17.91 -13.18
CA GLY A 561 14.62 -17.88 -13.94
C GLY A 561 15.04 -19.23 -14.54
N TYR A 562 14.56 -20.36 -14.01
CA TYR A 562 14.78 -21.69 -14.60
C TYR A 562 13.63 -22.14 -15.49
N ASN A 563 12.39 -21.82 -15.14
CA ASN A 563 11.20 -22.19 -15.91
C ASN A 563 11.01 -21.31 -17.15
N ASN A 564 11.41 -20.04 -17.08
CA ASN A 564 11.20 -19.04 -18.12
C ASN A 564 12.52 -18.39 -18.54
N ASP A 565 12.58 -17.85 -19.76
CA ASP A 565 13.77 -17.17 -20.28
C ASP A 565 14.00 -15.75 -19.74
N LYS A 566 13.14 -15.31 -18.82
CA LYS A 566 13.17 -13.95 -18.28
C LYS A 566 13.94 -13.90 -16.97
N VAL A 567 15.21 -13.49 -17.06
CA VAL A 567 16.06 -13.25 -15.88
C VAL A 567 15.99 -11.78 -15.45
N ILE A 568 15.77 -11.57 -14.15
CA ILE A 568 15.82 -10.25 -13.51
C ILE A 568 17.02 -10.16 -12.57
N PHE A 569 17.62 -8.98 -12.44
CA PHE A 569 18.72 -8.72 -11.52
C PHE A 569 18.72 -7.26 -11.06
N GLY A 570 19.30 -7.01 -9.88
CA GLY A 570 19.41 -5.67 -9.30
C GLY A 570 18.06 -5.07 -8.92
N LYS A 571 17.06 -5.92 -8.66
CA LYS A 571 15.68 -5.53 -8.31
C LYS A 571 15.38 -5.80 -6.84
N PHE A 572 14.47 -5.00 -6.30
CA PHE A 572 13.79 -5.28 -5.04
C PHE A 572 12.34 -5.69 -5.29
N LEU A 573 12.01 -6.95 -5.02
CA LEU A 573 10.73 -7.56 -5.31
C LEU A 573 9.82 -7.56 -4.08
N LYS A 574 8.54 -7.22 -4.27
CA LYS A 574 7.48 -7.37 -3.28
C LYS A 574 6.22 -7.88 -3.96
N ASP A 575 5.56 -8.84 -3.33
CA ASP A 575 4.35 -9.47 -3.88
C ASP A 575 4.55 -9.95 -5.33
N TYR A 576 5.71 -10.57 -5.62
CA TYR A 576 6.12 -11.03 -6.97
C TYR A 576 6.32 -9.91 -8.01
N HIS A 577 6.43 -8.65 -7.58
CA HIS A 577 6.57 -7.50 -8.48
C HIS A 577 7.75 -6.61 -8.12
N GLU A 578 8.39 -6.03 -9.13
CA GLU A 578 9.40 -5.01 -8.93
C GLU A 578 8.78 -3.79 -8.24
N THR A 579 9.37 -3.40 -7.12
CA THR A 579 8.92 -2.22 -6.36
C THR A 579 9.51 -0.91 -6.89
N GLU A 580 10.42 -0.98 -7.86
CA GLU A 580 11.03 0.17 -8.53
C GLU A 580 10.56 0.17 -9.99
N CYS A 581 9.71 1.14 -10.36
CA CYS A 581 9.49 1.43 -11.77
C CYS A 581 10.82 1.84 -12.38
N GLY A 582 11.31 1.07 -13.37
CA GLY A 582 12.57 1.35 -14.05
C GLY A 582 12.59 2.72 -14.72
N ALA A 583 13.09 3.73 -14.02
CA ALA A 583 13.90 4.78 -14.64
C ALA A 583 15.35 4.28 -14.58
N VAL A 584 15.70 3.40 -15.54
CA VAL A 584 17.09 3.06 -15.79
C VAL A 584 17.73 4.26 -16.48
N TRP A 585 18.66 4.93 -15.80
CA TRP A 585 19.66 5.79 -16.42
C TRP A 585 20.55 4.91 -17.32
N ARG A 586 20.09 4.63 -18.54
CA ARG A 586 20.95 4.12 -19.61
C ARG A 586 21.35 5.31 -20.47
N LEU A 587 22.52 5.87 -20.19
CA LEU A 587 23.28 6.60 -21.21
C LEU A 587 23.66 5.57 -22.29
N PRO A 588 23.35 5.80 -23.58
CA PRO A 588 23.85 4.93 -24.63
C PRO A 588 25.33 5.23 -24.85
N LEU A 589 26.21 4.35 -24.36
CA LEU A 589 27.55 4.19 -24.90
C LEU A 589 27.48 3.15 -26.03
N SER A 590 27.30 3.60 -27.26
CA SER A 590 27.75 2.88 -28.46
C SER A 590 27.73 3.82 -29.66
N GLY A 591 28.92 4.17 -30.13
CA GLY A 591 29.14 5.01 -31.30
C GLY A 591 30.63 5.14 -31.59
N SER A 592 31.32 4.01 -31.73
CA SER A 592 32.63 3.96 -32.37
C SER A 592 32.47 4.40 -33.83
N GLY A 593 33.04 5.55 -34.17
CA GLY A 593 33.04 6.06 -35.55
C GLY A 593 33.96 7.28 -35.66
N ASN A 594 35.17 7.02 -36.14
CA ASN A 594 36.23 7.95 -36.54
C ASN A 594 35.78 9.39 -36.88
N ARG A 595 36.42 10.38 -36.23
CA ARG A 595 37.14 11.43 -36.96
C ARG A 595 38.13 12.17 -36.06
N GLU A 596 39.41 11.97 -36.38
CA GLU A 596 40.52 12.83 -36.01
C GLU A 596 40.38 14.25 -36.58
N GLN A 597 41.26 15.12 -36.08
CA GLN A 597 41.70 16.42 -36.62
C GLN A 597 40.94 17.66 -36.11
N HIS A 598 41.43 18.29 -35.04
CA HIS A 598 42.46 19.32 -35.19
C HIS A 598 42.90 19.88 -33.82
N THR A 599 44.21 19.84 -33.62
CA THR A 599 44.96 20.51 -32.55
C THR A 599 44.91 22.03 -32.71
N LYS A 600 44.90 22.78 -31.60
CA LYS A 600 45.91 23.80 -31.21
C LYS A 600 45.36 24.90 -30.29
N LYS A 601 46.09 25.08 -29.16
CA LYS A 601 46.41 26.37 -28.48
C LYS A 601 45.21 27.10 -27.84
N ARG A 602 45.26 27.68 -26.64
CA ARG A 602 46.35 28.36 -25.95
C ARG A 602 45.85 28.65 -24.53
N ALA A 603 46.68 28.41 -23.51
CA ALA A 603 46.52 29.07 -22.23
C ALA A 603 46.86 30.56 -22.40
N LYS A 604 46.01 31.46 -21.89
CA LYS A 604 46.40 32.80 -21.41
C LYS A 604 45.33 33.37 -20.50
N ALA A 605 45.77 33.74 -19.30
CA ALA A 605 45.04 34.50 -18.31
C ALA A 605 44.57 35.86 -18.86
N SER A 606 43.39 36.32 -18.45
CA SER A 606 43.24 37.42 -17.50
C SER A 606 41.79 37.93 -17.48
N THR A 607 41.49 38.62 -16.39
CA THR A 607 40.34 39.52 -16.15
C THR A 607 39.02 38.87 -15.77
N HIS A 608 38.65 39.14 -14.51
CA HIS A 608 37.28 39.24 -14.04
C HIS A 608 36.40 39.87 -15.13
N THR A 609 35.67 39.03 -15.83
CA THR A 609 34.44 39.42 -16.49
C THR A 609 33.34 39.03 -15.53
N GLN A 610 32.60 40.03 -15.05
CA GLN A 610 31.29 39.82 -14.46
C GLN A 610 30.51 38.87 -15.37
N PRO A 611 29.71 37.93 -14.83
CA PRO A 611 28.78 37.17 -15.67
C PRO A 611 27.99 38.18 -16.50
N PRO A 612 27.79 37.92 -17.80
CA PRO A 612 27.14 38.89 -18.67
C PRO A 612 25.79 39.24 -18.05
N ALA A 613 25.58 40.52 -17.77
CA ALA A 613 24.27 41.02 -17.40
C ALA A 613 23.33 40.64 -18.55
N MET A 614 22.47 39.65 -18.31
CA MET A 614 21.39 39.35 -19.24
C MET A 614 20.56 40.63 -19.34
N LYS A 615 20.52 41.18 -20.55
CA LYS A 615 19.59 42.24 -20.95
C LYS A 615 18.19 41.85 -20.44
N GLY A 616 17.48 42.81 -19.87
CA GLY A 616 16.12 42.60 -19.36
C GLY A 616 15.25 41.94 -20.42
N ASP A 617 14.79 40.73 -20.14
CA ASP A 617 14.11 39.89 -21.13
C ASP A 617 12.88 39.25 -20.50
N THR A 618 11.74 39.93 -20.63
CA THR A 618 10.44 39.27 -20.49
C THR A 618 10.35 38.26 -21.63
N ARG A 619 10.62 36.97 -21.38
CA ARG A 619 10.67 35.92 -22.45
C ARG A 619 9.29 35.59 -23.06
N VAL A 620 8.33 36.48 -22.94
CA VAL A 620 7.01 36.43 -23.59
C VAL A 620 6.87 37.67 -24.45
N ASP A 621 6.50 37.48 -25.71
CA ASP A 621 6.11 38.58 -26.58
C ASP A 621 4.80 39.20 -26.05
N ASN A 622 4.92 40.29 -25.29
CA ASN A 622 3.78 40.99 -24.70
C ASN A 622 2.76 41.40 -25.77
N LYS A 623 3.22 41.75 -26.98
CA LYS A 623 2.34 42.12 -28.10
C LYS A 623 1.55 40.92 -28.62
N LYS A 624 2.17 39.73 -28.70
CA LYS A 624 1.49 38.49 -29.13
C LYS A 624 0.29 38.12 -28.22
N TYR A 625 0.38 38.43 -26.93
CA TYR A 625 -0.66 38.10 -25.95
C TYR A 625 -1.47 39.31 -25.50
N ASP A 626 -1.38 40.45 -26.20
CA ASP A 626 -2.00 41.74 -25.86
C ASP A 626 -1.83 42.12 -24.37
N LEU A 627 -0.63 41.88 -23.83
CA LEU A 627 -0.27 42.28 -22.47
C LEU A 627 0.24 43.73 -22.48
N PRO A 628 0.08 44.49 -21.37
CA PRO A 628 0.70 45.81 -21.22
C PRO A 628 2.21 45.75 -21.52
N ALA A 629 2.76 46.79 -22.19
CA ALA A 629 4.13 46.76 -22.72
C ALA A 629 5.19 46.45 -21.64
N ASP A 630 5.01 46.97 -20.42
CA ASP A 630 5.95 46.81 -19.30
C ASP A 630 5.70 45.55 -18.45
N SER A 631 4.80 44.66 -18.89
CA SER A 631 4.45 43.45 -18.14
C SER A 631 5.62 42.50 -18.00
N LYS A 632 5.92 42.08 -16.78
CA LYS A 632 7.00 41.14 -16.49
C LYS A 632 6.51 39.69 -16.45
N VAL A 633 6.30 39.12 -17.62
CA VAL A 633 5.83 37.74 -17.78
C VAL A 633 6.92 36.86 -18.35
N TRP A 634 7.04 35.67 -17.78
CA TRP A 634 8.02 34.71 -18.21
C TRP A 634 7.47 33.29 -18.30
N CYS A 635 7.36 32.82 -19.54
CA CYS A 635 6.97 31.45 -19.84
C CYS A 635 8.21 30.58 -20.01
N ALA A 636 8.42 29.63 -19.11
CA ALA A 636 9.58 28.75 -19.16
C ALA A 636 9.51 27.81 -20.38
N ASN A 637 10.58 27.77 -21.19
CA ASN A 637 10.61 27.03 -22.46
C ASN A 637 11.49 25.77 -22.41
N HIS A 638 11.53 25.10 -21.25
CA HIS A 638 12.40 23.94 -21.06
C HIS A 638 11.73 22.64 -21.56
N PRO A 639 12.39 21.79 -22.39
CA PRO A 639 11.77 20.58 -22.93
C PRO A 639 11.24 19.60 -21.87
N VAL A 640 11.97 19.45 -20.75
CA VAL A 640 11.53 18.60 -19.63
C VAL A 640 10.30 19.18 -18.94
N LEU A 641 10.19 20.52 -18.86
CA LEU A 641 9.02 21.18 -18.31
C LEU A 641 7.82 20.94 -19.21
N HIS A 642 7.96 21.10 -20.53
CA HIS A 642 6.91 20.81 -21.52
C HIS A 642 6.42 19.35 -21.49
N HIS A 643 7.34 18.40 -21.35
CA HIS A 643 7.00 16.98 -21.16
C HIS A 643 6.15 16.77 -19.89
N LYS A 644 6.52 17.40 -18.78
CA LYS A 644 5.77 17.31 -17.52
C LYS A 644 4.43 18.04 -17.59
N LEU A 645 4.36 19.20 -18.24
CA LEU A 645 3.11 19.89 -18.53
C LEU A 645 2.16 19.03 -19.36
N THR A 646 2.68 18.29 -20.35
CA THR A 646 1.87 17.33 -21.13
C THR A 646 1.21 16.29 -20.23
N LYS A 647 1.94 15.76 -19.24
CA LYS A 647 1.37 14.84 -18.25
C LYS A 647 0.32 15.49 -17.36
N LEU A 648 0.50 16.74 -16.95
CA LEU A 648 -0.51 17.46 -16.16
C LEU A 648 -1.79 17.75 -16.96
N ARG A 649 -1.67 17.92 -18.28
CA ARG A 649 -2.81 18.14 -19.18
C ARG A 649 -3.56 16.86 -19.55
N ASP A 650 -2.87 15.71 -19.55
CA ASP A 650 -3.46 14.44 -19.91
C ASP A 650 -4.56 14.06 -18.90
N GLU A 651 -5.81 14.00 -19.36
CA GLU A 651 -6.94 13.60 -18.53
C GLU A 651 -6.80 12.20 -17.93
N ARG A 652 -5.94 11.35 -18.51
CA ARG A 652 -5.67 9.99 -18.01
C ARG A 652 -4.75 9.95 -16.80
N THR A 653 -4.08 11.06 -16.49
CA THR A 653 -3.16 11.16 -15.35
C THR A 653 -3.93 11.08 -14.04
N ASP A 654 -3.65 10.06 -13.22
CA ASP A 654 -4.27 9.91 -11.91
C ASP A 654 -3.77 10.96 -10.91
N SER A 655 -4.54 11.19 -9.84
CA SER A 655 -4.23 12.26 -8.89
C SER A 655 -2.90 12.09 -8.15
N THR A 656 -2.38 10.86 -8.02
CA THR A 656 -1.07 10.60 -7.40
C THR A 656 0.05 11.07 -8.30
N VAL A 657 0.00 10.68 -9.57
CA VAL A 657 0.96 11.12 -10.60
C VAL A 657 0.84 12.63 -10.82
N PHE A 658 -0.37 13.18 -10.87
CA PHE A 658 -0.59 14.62 -11.01
C PHE A 658 0.09 15.42 -9.89
N ARG A 659 -0.10 15.04 -8.62
CA ARG A 659 0.57 15.70 -7.48
C ARG A 659 2.09 15.65 -7.60
N HIS A 660 2.63 14.48 -7.95
CA HIS A 660 4.07 14.31 -8.10
C HIS A 660 4.62 15.20 -9.22
N VAL A 661 3.98 15.19 -10.38
CA VAL A 661 4.40 16.00 -11.54
C VAL A 661 4.23 17.50 -11.26
N LEU A 662 3.16 17.91 -10.56
CA LEU A 662 2.97 19.31 -10.16
C LEU A 662 4.08 19.79 -9.23
N ARG A 663 4.55 18.95 -8.30
CA ARG A 663 5.69 19.26 -7.43
C ARG A 663 6.96 19.47 -8.25
N GLU A 664 7.25 18.59 -9.22
CA GLU A 664 8.41 18.71 -10.10
C GLU A 664 8.35 19.97 -10.98
N VAL A 665 7.19 20.27 -11.56
CA VAL A 665 6.95 21.48 -12.35
C VAL A 665 7.15 22.73 -11.50
N THR A 666 6.60 22.74 -10.28
CA THR A 666 6.79 23.83 -9.32
C THR A 666 8.25 24.06 -9.01
N PHE A 667 9.04 23.00 -8.79
CA PHE A 667 10.47 23.14 -8.49
C PHE A 667 11.22 23.86 -9.61
N TYR A 668 10.95 23.51 -10.88
CA TYR A 668 11.57 24.18 -12.02
C TYR A 668 11.13 25.63 -12.15
N LEU A 669 9.83 25.92 -12.04
CA LEU A 669 9.31 27.28 -12.11
C LEU A 669 9.79 28.13 -10.93
N GLY A 670 9.95 27.52 -9.76
CA GLY A 670 10.50 28.14 -8.57
C GLY A 670 11.95 28.53 -8.74
N TYR A 671 12.80 27.60 -9.22
CA TYR A 671 14.22 27.87 -9.50
C TYR A 671 14.36 29.09 -10.41
N GLU A 672 13.60 29.05 -11.48
CA GLU A 672 13.46 30.08 -12.48
C GLU A 672 12.96 31.41 -11.84
N ALA A 673 11.96 31.40 -10.95
CA ALA A 673 11.43 32.59 -10.29
C ALA A 673 12.39 33.27 -9.30
N THR A 674 13.41 32.55 -8.84
CA THR A 674 14.41 33.00 -7.86
C THR A 674 15.70 33.56 -8.47
N HIS A 675 15.79 33.66 -9.80
CA HIS A 675 17.04 34.02 -10.50
C HIS A 675 17.61 35.42 -10.15
N ASP A 676 16.78 36.33 -9.66
CA ASP A 676 17.13 37.72 -9.34
C ASP A 676 17.22 37.99 -7.82
N LEU A 677 17.14 36.95 -6.99
CA LEU A 677 17.34 37.10 -5.55
C LEU A 677 18.78 37.55 -5.26
N LYS A 678 18.93 38.51 -4.34
CA LYS A 678 20.23 39.07 -3.97
C LYS A 678 20.99 38.12 -3.05
N THR A 679 22.31 38.13 -3.19
CA THR A 679 23.25 37.41 -2.32
C THR A 679 24.26 38.36 -1.69
N SER A 680 24.69 38.06 -0.47
CA SER A 680 25.83 38.70 0.19
C SER A 680 27.07 37.80 0.14
N PRO A 681 28.30 38.35 0.04
CA PRO A 681 29.53 37.57 0.18
C PRO A 681 29.60 36.88 1.54
N LYS A 682 30.10 35.64 1.57
CA LYS A 682 30.31 34.87 2.79
C LYS A 682 31.67 34.21 2.76
N ASP A 683 32.56 34.61 3.66
CA ASP A 683 33.85 33.97 3.81
C ASP A 683 33.65 32.59 4.44
N ILE A 684 34.20 31.55 3.80
CA ILE A 684 34.14 30.16 4.26
C ILE A 684 35.52 29.52 4.20
N LYS A 685 35.73 28.47 4.99
CA LYS A 685 36.91 27.63 4.91
C LYS A 685 36.53 26.28 4.28
N THR A 686 37.10 26.00 3.12
CA THR A 686 36.99 24.69 2.48
C THR A 686 38.02 23.73 3.09
N PRO A 687 37.92 22.41 2.87
CA PRO A 687 38.94 21.46 3.30
C PRO A 687 40.36 21.76 2.78
N LEU A 688 40.49 22.59 1.72
CA LEU A 688 41.76 22.92 1.08
C LEU A 688 42.22 24.37 1.31
N GLY A 689 41.42 25.20 2.01
CA GLY A 689 41.76 26.60 2.28
C GLY A 689 40.56 27.55 2.25
N ASP A 690 40.85 28.84 2.43
CA ASP A 690 39.84 29.90 2.51
C ASP A 690 39.21 30.20 1.14
N HIS A 691 37.91 30.50 1.12
CA HIS A 691 37.15 30.78 -0.08
C HIS A 691 36.04 31.80 0.19
N LYS A 692 35.74 32.65 -0.80
CA LYS A 692 34.62 33.60 -0.74
C LYS A 692 33.39 33.02 -1.43
N GLY A 693 32.49 32.44 -0.65
CA GLY A 693 31.18 31.97 -1.11
C GLY A 693 30.15 33.10 -1.17
N ALA A 694 28.90 32.71 -1.44
CA ALA A 694 27.74 33.60 -1.44
C ALA A 694 26.62 32.99 -0.60
N GLU A 695 25.86 33.84 0.08
CA GLU A 695 24.66 33.47 0.85
C GLU A 695 23.49 34.34 0.39
N LEU A 696 22.28 33.77 0.33
CA LEU A 696 21.09 34.54 0.00
C LEU A 696 20.83 35.59 1.08
N SER A 697 20.71 36.85 0.65
CA SER A 697 20.45 37.98 1.56
C SER A 697 19.00 38.47 1.48
N THR A 698 18.20 37.94 0.55
CA THR A 698 16.80 38.33 0.35
C THR A 698 15.90 37.43 1.19
N SER A 699 15.04 38.02 2.03
CA SER A 699 14.03 37.29 2.78
C SER A 699 12.78 37.03 1.92
N VAL A 700 12.33 35.77 1.88
CA VAL A 700 11.25 35.34 0.98
C VAL A 700 10.08 34.76 1.77
N ALA A 701 8.85 35.13 1.40
CA ALA A 701 7.63 34.49 1.85
C ALA A 701 6.99 33.69 0.71
N ILE A 702 6.66 32.43 0.97
CA ILE A 702 5.89 31.54 0.10
C ILE A 702 4.41 31.65 0.51
N VAL A 703 3.55 32.05 -0.43
CA VAL A 703 2.13 32.33 -0.17
C VAL A 703 1.22 31.45 -1.03
N PRO A 704 0.90 30.21 -0.60
CA PRO A 704 -0.09 29.39 -1.30
C PRO A 704 -1.51 29.97 -1.19
N ILE A 705 -2.21 30.03 -2.32
CA ILE A 705 -3.66 30.27 -2.34
C ILE A 705 -4.37 28.93 -2.09
N LEU A 706 -5.06 28.82 -0.97
CA LEU A 706 -5.78 27.59 -0.62
C LEU A 706 -7.02 27.42 -1.50
N ARG A 707 -7.30 26.21 -2.00
CA ARG A 707 -6.63 24.93 -1.69
C ARG A 707 -5.58 24.50 -2.71
N ALA A 708 -5.64 24.99 -3.94
CA ALA A 708 -4.82 24.50 -5.05
C ALA A 708 -3.31 24.73 -4.85
N GLY A 709 -2.94 25.90 -4.32
CA GLY A 709 -1.55 26.30 -4.07
C GLY A 709 -0.81 25.41 -3.06
N LEU A 710 -1.52 24.62 -2.23
CA LEU A 710 -0.88 23.77 -1.23
C LEU A 710 -0.01 22.67 -1.88
N GLY A 711 -0.39 22.18 -3.06
CA GLY A 711 0.39 21.18 -3.80
C GLY A 711 1.75 21.68 -4.34
N MET A 712 2.03 22.98 -4.20
CA MET A 712 3.24 23.65 -4.67
C MET A 712 4.22 23.97 -3.53
N VAL A 713 3.77 23.95 -2.26
CA VAL A 713 4.56 24.43 -1.11
C VAL A 713 5.84 23.62 -0.91
N ASP A 714 5.74 22.29 -0.84
CA ASP A 714 6.88 21.43 -0.54
C ASP A 714 8.04 21.64 -1.53
N ALA A 715 7.72 21.82 -2.82
CA ALA A 715 8.73 22.10 -3.85
C ALA A 715 9.46 23.43 -3.62
N MET A 716 8.75 24.47 -3.20
CA MET A 716 9.35 25.79 -2.94
C MET A 716 10.15 25.82 -1.64
N VAL A 717 9.70 25.10 -0.61
CA VAL A 717 10.45 24.97 0.66
C VAL A 717 11.74 24.18 0.43
N ASP A 718 11.73 23.14 -0.41
CA ASP A 718 12.95 22.43 -0.77
C ASP A 718 13.98 23.31 -1.51
N LEU A 719 13.49 24.29 -2.28
CA LEU A 719 14.35 25.27 -2.97
C LEU A 719 14.83 26.39 -2.04
N LEU A 720 13.95 26.88 -1.16
CA LEU A 720 14.18 28.00 -0.25
C LEU A 720 13.86 27.57 1.20
N PRO A 721 14.75 26.82 1.86
CA PRO A 721 14.45 26.22 3.17
C PRO A 721 14.23 27.25 4.29
N ASN A 722 14.76 28.47 4.12
CA ASN A 722 14.64 29.56 5.09
C ASN A 722 13.45 30.50 4.80
N ALA A 723 12.61 30.20 3.80
CA ALA A 723 11.46 31.05 3.47
C ALA A 723 10.33 30.93 4.50
N TYR A 724 9.64 32.04 4.77
CA TYR A 724 8.41 32.02 5.54
C TYR A 724 7.27 31.40 4.73
N VAL A 725 6.33 30.69 5.35
CA VAL A 725 5.15 30.15 4.67
C VAL A 725 3.88 30.75 5.26
N HIS A 726 3.17 31.56 4.47
CA HIS A 726 1.94 32.24 4.90
C HIS A 726 0.75 31.83 4.04
N HIS A 727 -0.41 31.63 4.65
CA HIS A 727 -1.55 31.00 3.97
C HIS A 727 -2.69 32.00 3.76
N ILE A 728 -3.22 32.05 2.55
CA ILE A 728 -4.41 32.83 2.19
C ILE A 728 -5.45 31.86 1.60
N GLY A 729 -6.65 31.84 2.18
CA GLY A 729 -7.75 31.01 1.71
C GLY A 729 -8.80 31.82 0.98
N MET A 730 -9.03 31.44 -0.28
CA MET A 730 -10.04 32.04 -1.14
C MET A 730 -10.87 30.97 -1.86
N TYR A 731 -12.15 31.23 -2.09
CA TYR A 731 -12.96 30.46 -3.03
C TYR A 731 -13.71 31.40 -3.96
N ARG A 732 -14.19 30.88 -5.09
CA ARG A 732 -15.03 31.67 -6.02
C ARG A 732 -16.50 31.44 -5.72
N ASN A 733 -17.27 32.51 -5.61
CA ASN A 733 -18.72 32.41 -5.59
C ASN A 733 -19.21 31.86 -6.95
N LYS A 734 -20.05 30.83 -6.94
CA LYS A 734 -20.50 30.12 -8.14
C LYS A 734 -21.40 30.95 -9.07
N GLN A 735 -22.01 32.02 -8.57
CA GLN A 735 -22.92 32.87 -9.34
C GLN A 735 -22.23 34.14 -9.83
N SER A 736 -21.48 34.83 -8.95
CA SER A 736 -20.82 36.09 -9.32
C SER A 736 -19.40 35.92 -9.86
N LEU A 737 -18.81 34.73 -9.73
CA LEU A 737 -17.38 34.43 -10.00
C LEU A 737 -16.38 35.29 -9.21
N LEU A 738 -16.86 36.08 -8.24
CA LEU A 738 -16.03 36.93 -7.40
C LEU A 738 -15.29 36.09 -6.33
N PRO A 739 -14.04 36.46 -5.99
CA PRO A 739 -13.29 35.82 -4.93
C PRO A 739 -13.86 36.20 -3.56
N VAL A 740 -13.99 35.20 -2.68
CA VAL A 740 -14.36 35.37 -1.27
C VAL A 740 -13.20 34.86 -0.42
N GLN A 741 -12.62 35.76 0.39
CA GLN A 741 -11.61 35.42 1.38
C GLN A 741 -12.28 34.78 2.60
N TYR A 742 -11.82 33.59 2.99
CA TYR A 742 -12.31 32.89 4.19
C TYR A 742 -11.21 32.63 5.22
N TYR A 743 -9.94 32.85 4.86
CA TYR A 743 -8.79 32.63 5.73
C TYR A 743 -7.62 33.53 5.34
N ASN A 744 -6.93 34.12 6.31
CA ASN A 744 -5.71 34.89 6.10
C ASN A 744 -4.86 34.80 7.37
N LYS A 745 -3.65 34.26 7.24
CA LYS A 745 -2.68 34.11 8.32
C LYS A 745 -1.36 34.81 8.00
N LEU A 746 -1.45 36.03 7.47
CA LEU A 746 -0.32 36.95 7.41
C LEU A 746 -0.06 37.55 8.80
N PRO A 747 1.21 37.75 9.21
CA PRO A 747 1.53 38.51 10.42
C PRO A 747 1.08 39.97 10.27
N LYS A 748 0.95 40.68 11.40
CA LYS A 748 0.48 42.08 11.40
C LYS A 748 1.40 43.01 10.59
N GLU A 749 2.71 42.77 10.61
CA GLU A 749 3.72 43.51 9.88
C GLU A 749 4.41 42.61 8.85
N CYS A 750 4.82 43.18 7.71
CA CYS A 750 5.55 42.44 6.69
C CYS A 750 6.95 42.07 7.17
N ASN A 751 7.27 40.78 7.09
CA ASN A 751 8.53 40.18 7.55
C ASN A 751 9.41 39.68 6.39
N CYS A 752 9.11 40.05 5.15
CA CYS A 752 9.82 39.58 3.97
C CYS A 752 10.03 40.68 2.93
N ASP A 753 11.07 40.52 2.10
CA ASP A 753 11.37 41.40 0.97
C ASP A 753 10.57 41.01 -0.28
N VAL A 754 10.32 39.71 -0.46
CA VAL A 754 9.64 39.14 -1.64
C VAL A 754 8.57 38.14 -1.22
N ALA A 755 7.32 38.36 -1.67
CA ALA A 755 6.26 37.36 -1.57
C ALA A 755 6.10 36.61 -2.90
N ILE A 756 6.25 35.29 -2.87
CA ILE A 756 6.02 34.37 -3.99
C ILE A 756 4.65 33.71 -3.80
N VAL A 757 3.67 34.14 -4.58
CA VAL A 757 2.30 33.60 -4.58
C VAL A 757 2.24 32.35 -5.43
N MET A 758 1.68 31.27 -4.88
CA MET A 758 1.56 29.99 -5.57
C MET A 758 0.10 29.66 -5.87
N GLU A 759 -0.19 29.49 -7.16
CA GLU A 759 -1.49 29.07 -7.67
C GLU A 759 -1.28 28.28 -8.97
N PRO A 760 -1.62 26.98 -9.04
CA PRO A 760 -1.40 26.18 -10.24
C PRO A 760 -2.07 26.75 -11.50
N VAL A 761 -3.21 27.45 -11.35
CA VAL A 761 -4.03 27.90 -12.50
C VAL A 761 -4.49 29.35 -12.38
N ILE A 762 -4.08 30.21 -13.32
CA ILE A 762 -4.64 31.56 -13.47
C ILE A 762 -5.68 31.57 -14.61
N ALA A 763 -6.95 31.37 -14.24
CA ALA A 763 -8.08 31.42 -15.19
C ALA A 763 -8.56 32.86 -15.44
N THR A 764 -9.57 33.35 -14.71
CA THR A 764 -10.10 34.73 -14.79
C THR A 764 -9.30 35.75 -13.96
N ALA A 765 -8.20 35.32 -13.36
CA ALA A 765 -7.36 36.08 -12.43
C ALA A 765 -8.02 36.70 -11.17
N GLY A 766 -9.34 36.60 -10.97
CA GLY A 766 -10.01 37.26 -9.83
C GLY A 766 -9.40 36.92 -8.46
N THR A 767 -9.09 35.64 -8.23
CA THR A 767 -8.46 35.17 -6.98
C THR A 767 -7.04 35.71 -6.79
N ILE A 768 -6.21 35.71 -7.84
CA ILE A 768 -4.83 36.18 -7.74
C ILE A 768 -4.78 37.70 -7.60
N ILE A 769 -5.66 38.45 -8.29
CA ILE A 769 -5.81 39.90 -8.16
C ILE A 769 -6.17 40.29 -6.72
N ALA A 770 -7.16 39.60 -6.12
CA ALA A 770 -7.51 39.85 -4.73
C ALA A 770 -6.36 39.51 -3.76
N THR A 771 -5.61 38.45 -4.04
CA THR A 771 -4.45 38.07 -3.23
C THR A 771 -3.33 39.10 -3.32
N VAL A 772 -3.02 39.61 -4.52
CA VAL A 772 -2.06 40.70 -4.73
C VAL A 772 -2.49 41.95 -3.97
N ALA A 773 -3.77 42.31 -4.01
CA ALA A 773 -4.29 43.44 -3.25
C ALA A 773 -4.06 43.29 -1.73
N ILE A 774 -4.32 42.10 -1.17
CA ILE A 774 -4.04 41.80 0.25
C ILE A 774 -2.55 41.96 0.56
N LEU A 775 -1.66 41.43 -0.29
CA LEU A 775 -0.22 41.51 -0.09
C LEU A 775 0.32 42.94 -0.20
N LYS A 776 -0.25 43.76 -1.09
CA LYS A 776 0.05 45.20 -1.14
C LYS A 776 -0.35 45.90 0.15
N THR A 777 -1.54 45.60 0.69
CA THR A 777 -1.97 46.14 1.99
C THR A 777 -1.09 45.65 3.13
N TRP A 778 -0.60 44.41 3.06
CA TRP A 778 0.37 43.87 4.02
C TRP A 778 1.73 44.59 3.98
N GLY A 779 2.04 45.26 2.87
CA GLY A 779 3.23 46.11 2.72
C GLY A 779 4.46 45.40 2.14
N VAL A 780 4.28 44.25 1.47
CA VAL A 780 5.43 43.55 0.88
C VAL A 780 6.04 44.35 -0.29
N PRO A 781 7.37 44.54 -0.34
CA PRO A 781 8.00 45.35 -1.39
C PRO A 781 7.89 44.78 -2.79
N LYS A 782 7.98 43.45 -2.94
CA LYS A 782 7.97 42.77 -4.23
C LYS A 782 7.06 41.55 -4.22
N ILE A 783 6.23 41.41 -5.26
CA ILE A 783 5.32 40.28 -5.43
C ILE A 783 5.67 39.54 -6.72
N LYS A 784 5.87 38.23 -6.60
CA LYS A 784 6.01 37.30 -7.72
C LYS A 784 4.88 36.27 -7.69
N VAL A 785 4.43 35.83 -8.85
CA VAL A 785 3.42 34.77 -8.99
C VAL A 785 4.04 33.61 -9.75
N VAL A 786 3.99 32.42 -9.15
CA VAL A 786 4.42 31.16 -9.78
C VAL A 786 3.18 30.34 -10.08
N THR A 787 2.96 30.03 -11.37
CA THR A 787 1.79 29.28 -11.82
C THR A 787 2.12 28.24 -12.88
N THR A 788 1.43 27.11 -12.90
CA THR A 788 1.68 26.08 -13.93
C THR A 788 1.17 26.54 -15.29
N ILE A 789 -0.03 27.13 -15.30
CA ILE A 789 -0.71 27.54 -16.53
C ILE A 789 -1.58 28.77 -16.29
N ALA A 790 -1.62 29.66 -17.28
CA ALA A 790 -2.51 30.83 -17.27
C ALA A 790 -3.26 30.96 -18.60
N SER A 791 -4.46 31.54 -18.55
CA SER A 791 -5.16 31.95 -19.76
C SER A 791 -4.65 33.32 -20.22
N LYS A 792 -4.69 33.58 -21.53
CA LYS A 792 -4.39 34.90 -22.10
C LYS A 792 -5.20 36.00 -21.40
N GLN A 793 -6.52 35.83 -21.27
CA GLN A 793 -7.40 36.79 -20.60
C GLN A 793 -6.99 37.03 -19.14
N GLY A 794 -6.71 35.97 -18.39
CA GLY A 794 -6.32 36.08 -16.97
C GLY A 794 -5.02 36.84 -16.78
N LEU A 795 -4.03 36.64 -17.65
CA LEU A 795 -2.79 37.42 -17.60
C LEU A 795 -3.05 38.89 -17.91
N GLN A 796 -3.85 39.20 -18.93
CA GLN A 796 -4.25 40.58 -19.25
C GLN A 796 -4.94 41.25 -18.06
N ASP A 797 -5.91 40.58 -17.43
CA ASP A 797 -6.66 41.12 -16.30
C ASP A 797 -5.77 41.36 -15.08
N LEU A 798 -4.83 40.45 -14.80
CA LEU A 798 -3.88 40.60 -13.70
C LEU A 798 -2.93 41.77 -13.96
N LEU A 799 -2.30 41.81 -15.13
CA LEU A 799 -1.22 42.76 -15.44
C LEU A 799 -1.75 44.15 -15.79
N SER A 800 -2.99 44.26 -16.26
CA SER A 800 -3.65 45.56 -16.43
C SER A 800 -3.90 46.24 -15.08
N LYS A 801 -4.20 45.47 -14.03
CA LYS A 801 -4.44 45.99 -12.66
C LYS A 801 -3.18 46.08 -11.82
N HIS A 802 -2.23 45.18 -12.07
CA HIS A 802 -1.00 45.01 -11.29
C HIS A 802 0.21 44.84 -12.22
N PRO A 803 0.59 45.89 -12.98
CA PRO A 803 1.69 45.80 -13.96
C PRO A 803 3.05 45.54 -13.31
N GLU A 804 3.20 45.84 -12.02
CA GLU A 804 4.42 45.60 -11.26
C GLU A 804 4.66 44.14 -10.87
N VAL A 805 3.64 43.29 -10.93
CA VAL A 805 3.74 41.88 -10.52
C VAL A 805 4.52 41.07 -11.56
N GLU A 806 5.49 40.30 -11.09
CA GLU A 806 6.26 39.38 -11.94
C GLU A 806 5.56 38.01 -11.98
N VAL A 807 5.29 37.49 -13.19
CA VAL A 807 4.60 36.20 -13.37
C VAL A 807 5.54 35.20 -14.04
N VAL A 808 5.77 34.07 -13.37
CA VAL A 808 6.55 32.93 -13.87
C VAL A 808 5.63 31.75 -14.10
N LEU A 809 5.63 31.22 -15.32
CA LEU A 809 4.68 30.18 -15.70
C LEU A 809 5.18 29.15 -16.70
N GLY A 810 4.51 28.00 -16.73
CA GLY A 810 4.84 26.90 -17.64
C GLY A 810 4.20 27.03 -19.03
N ALA A 811 2.95 27.49 -19.12
CA ALA A 811 2.25 27.64 -20.40
C ALA A 811 1.18 28.75 -20.38
N ILE A 812 0.98 29.40 -21.53
CA ILE A 812 -0.11 30.33 -21.80
C ILE A 812 -1.11 29.69 -22.75
N ASP A 813 -2.37 29.60 -22.34
CA ASP A 813 -3.45 29.03 -23.14
C ASP A 813 -4.38 30.12 -23.71
N PRO A 814 -5.01 29.87 -24.88
CA PRO A 814 -5.63 30.91 -25.69
C PRO A 814 -6.91 31.52 -25.09
N SER A 815 -7.73 30.73 -24.40
CA SER A 815 -9.11 31.12 -24.08
C SER A 815 -9.63 30.48 -22.80
N LEU A 816 -10.72 31.05 -22.29
CA LEU A 816 -11.55 30.45 -21.24
C LEU A 816 -12.83 29.86 -21.85
N THR A 817 -13.40 28.83 -21.20
CA THR A 817 -14.76 28.34 -21.49
C THR A 817 -15.81 29.28 -20.88
N ASP A 818 -17.08 29.12 -21.26
CA ASP A 818 -18.22 29.88 -20.70
C ASP A 818 -18.31 29.77 -19.16
N GLU A 819 -17.84 28.65 -18.60
CA GLU A 819 -17.82 28.37 -17.16
C GLU A 819 -16.53 28.88 -16.46
N GLY A 820 -15.63 29.54 -17.20
CA GLY A 820 -14.42 30.16 -16.65
C GLY A 820 -13.24 29.21 -16.44
N TYR A 821 -13.21 28.06 -17.12
CA TYR A 821 -12.06 27.14 -17.16
C TYR A 821 -11.10 27.48 -18.30
N ILE A 822 -9.81 27.20 -18.15
CA ILE A 822 -8.82 27.37 -19.23
C ILE A 822 -9.00 26.29 -20.28
N PHE A 823 -8.96 26.66 -21.57
CA PHE A 823 -9.00 25.73 -22.70
C PHE A 823 -7.73 25.86 -23.56
N PRO A 824 -7.01 24.75 -23.88
CA PRO A 824 -7.29 23.36 -23.51
C PRO A 824 -7.06 23.02 -22.02
N GLY A 825 -6.29 23.84 -21.30
CA GLY A 825 -6.16 23.80 -19.84
C GLY A 825 -5.59 22.51 -19.26
N LEU A 826 -5.84 22.31 -17.96
CA LEU A 826 -5.56 21.08 -17.21
C LEU A 826 -6.76 20.62 -16.35
N GLY A 827 -7.95 21.17 -16.63
CA GLY A 827 -9.17 20.95 -15.85
C GLY A 827 -9.17 21.67 -14.49
N ASP A 828 -9.99 21.19 -13.55
CA ASP A 828 -10.06 21.73 -12.19
C ASP A 828 -8.91 21.18 -11.33
N ALA A 829 -7.87 21.99 -11.12
CA ALA A 829 -6.67 21.65 -10.38
C ALA A 829 -6.96 21.15 -8.96
N VAL A 830 -7.91 21.74 -8.23
CA VAL A 830 -8.27 21.31 -6.86
C VAL A 830 -8.92 19.95 -6.90
N ASN A 831 -9.87 19.74 -7.80
CA ASN A 831 -10.50 18.43 -7.95
C ASN A 831 -9.51 17.38 -8.43
N THR A 832 -8.49 17.72 -9.22
CA THR A 832 -7.44 16.77 -9.63
C THR A 832 -6.44 16.50 -8.48
N LEU A 833 -6.19 17.49 -7.62
CA LEU A 833 -5.40 17.37 -6.38
C LEU A 833 -6.11 16.65 -5.24
N GLU A 834 -7.44 16.53 -5.25
CA GLU A 834 -8.24 15.95 -4.16
C GLU A 834 -9.04 14.69 -4.56
N SER A 835 -9.15 14.38 -5.85
CA SER A 835 -9.97 13.25 -6.31
C SER A 835 -9.30 11.89 -6.10
N ARG A 836 -10.05 10.96 -5.50
CA ARG A 836 -9.97 9.50 -5.75
C ARG A 836 -11.02 9.05 -6.78
N VAL A 837 -11.55 9.98 -7.58
CA VAL A 837 -12.69 9.77 -8.49
C VAL A 837 -12.21 10.01 -9.92
N PRO A 838 -12.42 9.06 -10.86
CA PRO A 838 -11.96 9.20 -12.24
C PRO A 838 -12.56 10.41 -12.97
N PRO A 839 -11.83 11.02 -13.93
CA PRO A 839 -12.18 12.25 -14.64
C PRO A 839 -13.51 12.24 -15.43
N LEU A 840 -14.06 11.06 -15.74
CA LEU A 840 -15.20 10.87 -16.64
C LEU A 840 -16.57 11.32 -16.10
N LEU A 841 -16.63 12.08 -15.01
CA LEU A 841 -17.88 12.59 -14.41
C LEU A 841 -17.98 14.13 -14.42
N LYS A 842 -17.06 14.85 -15.08
CA LYS A 842 -16.93 16.31 -14.96
C LYS A 842 -17.55 17.17 -16.07
N THR A 843 -18.17 16.64 -17.12
CA THR A 843 -18.79 17.49 -18.16
C THR A 843 -20.28 17.70 -17.92
N ARG A 844 -20.66 18.96 -17.66
CA ARG A 844 -22.05 19.43 -17.57
C ARG A 844 -22.18 20.78 -18.27
N THR A 845 -22.32 20.76 -19.60
CA THR A 845 -22.91 21.76 -20.55
C THR A 845 -22.87 21.08 -21.94
N LYS A 846 -23.82 21.10 -22.89
CA LYS A 846 -25.09 21.78 -23.21
C LYS A 846 -25.97 20.80 -24.05
N ASP A 847 -27.28 21.04 -24.08
CA ASP A 847 -28.35 20.52 -24.99
C ASP A 847 -28.78 19.01 -24.98
N PRO A 848 -30.07 18.66 -24.71
CA PRO A 848 -30.55 17.28 -24.60
C PRO A 848 -30.90 16.56 -25.93
N LEU A 849 -30.71 17.19 -27.10
CA LEU A 849 -31.13 16.60 -28.40
C LEU A 849 -29.99 16.34 -29.41
N ASP A 850 -28.72 16.58 -29.06
CA ASP A 850 -27.65 16.21 -29.97
C ASP A 850 -27.43 14.68 -29.98
N SER A 851 -27.73 14.10 -31.14
CA SER A 851 -27.70 12.67 -31.49
C SER A 851 -26.35 11.97 -31.27
N SER A 852 -25.27 12.73 -30.98
CA SER A 852 -23.94 12.22 -30.67
C SER A 852 -23.89 11.44 -29.34
N TRP A 853 -24.72 11.77 -28.35
CA TRP A 853 -24.76 11.08 -27.05
C TRP A 853 -25.33 9.65 -27.12
N ARG A 854 -26.32 9.41 -27.98
CA ARG A 854 -26.88 8.05 -28.21
C ARG A 854 -25.86 7.15 -28.89
N MET A 855 -25.14 7.66 -29.88
CA MET A 855 -24.14 6.88 -30.63
C MET A 855 -22.85 6.64 -29.81
N HIS A 856 -22.44 7.58 -28.95
CA HIS A 856 -21.25 7.44 -28.12
C HIS A 856 -21.44 6.54 -26.88
N MET A 857 -22.64 6.46 -26.30
CA MET A 857 -22.91 5.51 -25.20
C MET A 857 -22.95 4.06 -25.65
N VAL A 858 -23.46 3.77 -26.86
CA VAL A 858 -23.54 2.41 -27.40
C VAL A 858 -22.15 1.84 -27.70
N ASN A 859 -21.21 2.67 -28.17
CA ASN A 859 -19.83 2.25 -28.49
C ASN A 859 -18.82 2.39 -27.34
N ARG A 860 -19.12 3.14 -26.26
CA ARG A 860 -18.27 3.25 -25.06
C ARG A 860 -19.01 2.84 -23.79
N ILE A 861 -19.45 1.59 -23.73
CA ILE A 861 -19.77 0.97 -22.44
C ILE A 861 -18.44 0.88 -21.66
N ARG A 862 -18.28 1.78 -20.68
CA ARG A 862 -17.13 1.90 -19.75
C ARG A 862 -16.56 0.52 -19.38
N LYS A 863 -15.23 0.38 -19.41
CA LYS A 863 -14.53 -0.89 -19.20
C LYS A 863 -14.87 -1.61 -17.87
N ASP A 864 -15.37 -0.91 -16.85
CA ASP A 864 -15.44 -1.50 -15.50
C ASP A 864 -16.73 -1.24 -14.69
N GLY A 865 -17.90 -0.98 -15.31
CA GLY A 865 -19.19 -0.97 -14.59
C GLY A 865 -19.23 -0.25 -13.23
N GLN A 866 -18.51 0.88 -13.09
CA GLN A 866 -18.27 1.47 -11.78
C GLN A 866 -19.54 2.07 -11.17
N TRP A 867 -19.89 1.58 -9.98
CA TRP A 867 -21.03 2.01 -9.17
C TRP A 867 -20.91 3.49 -8.77
N VAL A 868 -21.89 4.31 -9.15
CA VAL A 868 -21.88 5.74 -8.84
C VAL A 868 -22.37 5.96 -7.39
N PRO A 869 -21.57 6.57 -6.49
CA PRO A 869 -22.00 6.76 -5.09
C PRO A 869 -23.20 7.71 -4.97
N ASP A 870 -24.16 7.37 -4.11
CA ASP A 870 -25.36 8.20 -3.89
C ASP A 870 -25.05 9.64 -3.50
N VAL A 871 -24.00 9.83 -2.71
CA VAL A 871 -23.56 11.16 -2.23
C VAL A 871 -23.03 12.05 -3.34
N ALA A 872 -22.69 11.48 -4.50
CA ALA A 872 -22.13 12.19 -5.64
C ALA A 872 -23.19 12.67 -6.64
N VAL A 873 -24.47 12.30 -6.47
CA VAL A 873 -25.53 12.55 -7.44
C VAL A 873 -26.75 13.16 -6.78
N ASN A 874 -27.08 14.40 -7.14
CA ASN A 874 -28.24 15.12 -6.58
C ASN A 874 -29.47 15.10 -7.49
N ALA A 875 -29.36 14.62 -8.73
CA ALA A 875 -30.44 14.53 -9.71
C ALA A 875 -30.35 13.26 -10.55
N CYS A 876 -31.47 12.75 -11.05
CA CYS A 876 -31.52 11.56 -11.88
C CYS A 876 -30.57 11.66 -13.08
N MET A 877 -29.69 10.69 -13.26
CA MET A 877 -28.68 10.74 -14.33
C MET A 877 -29.28 10.60 -15.74
N LEU A 878 -30.52 10.12 -15.85
CA LEU A 878 -31.29 10.07 -17.10
C LEU A 878 -32.13 11.34 -17.31
N CYS A 879 -33.21 11.54 -16.55
CA CYS A 879 -34.14 12.66 -16.78
C CYS A 879 -33.75 13.99 -16.12
N LYS A 880 -32.66 14.01 -15.33
CA LYS A 880 -32.16 15.18 -14.60
C LYS A 880 -33.09 15.77 -13.53
N THR A 881 -34.20 15.09 -13.20
CA THR A 881 -35.06 15.48 -12.08
C THR A 881 -34.31 15.35 -10.75
N ASP A 882 -34.33 16.40 -9.93
CA ASP A 882 -33.66 16.40 -8.63
C ASP A 882 -34.19 15.30 -7.70
N PHE A 883 -33.27 14.68 -6.95
CA PHE A 883 -33.61 13.72 -5.94
C PHE A 883 -34.06 14.45 -4.67
N SER A 884 -35.18 14.00 -4.12
CA SER A 884 -35.80 14.57 -2.93
C SER A 884 -36.26 13.45 -2.00
N PHE A 885 -36.89 13.79 -0.88
CA PHE A 885 -37.46 12.78 0.02
C PHE A 885 -38.51 11.88 -0.68
N TRP A 886 -39.24 12.46 -1.64
CA TRP A 886 -40.31 11.80 -2.42
C TRP A 886 -39.78 11.18 -3.72
N ASN A 887 -38.74 11.77 -4.33
CA ASN A 887 -38.07 11.24 -5.52
C ASN A 887 -36.73 10.59 -5.14
N ARG A 888 -36.74 9.28 -4.89
CA ARG A 888 -35.61 8.54 -4.32
C ARG A 888 -34.61 8.06 -5.38
N LYS A 889 -33.36 7.84 -4.94
CA LYS A 889 -32.24 7.35 -5.73
C LYS A 889 -32.33 5.84 -5.96
N HIS A 890 -32.13 5.39 -7.18
CA HIS A 890 -32.05 3.98 -7.55
C HIS A 890 -30.86 3.74 -8.48
N HIS A 891 -30.12 2.65 -8.29
CA HIS A 891 -29.00 2.33 -9.18
C HIS A 891 -29.42 1.38 -10.30
N CYS A 892 -28.98 1.70 -11.53
CA CYS A 892 -28.99 0.75 -12.63
C CYS A 892 -27.93 -0.32 -12.38
N ARG A 893 -28.33 -1.59 -12.34
CA ARG A 893 -27.40 -2.70 -12.07
C ARG A 893 -26.47 -3.03 -13.24
N ARG A 894 -26.80 -2.57 -14.46
CA ARG A 894 -25.98 -2.75 -15.67
C ARG A 894 -24.92 -1.66 -15.83
N CYS A 895 -25.29 -0.39 -15.72
CA CYS A 895 -24.36 0.73 -15.95
C CYS A 895 -23.90 1.47 -14.68
N GLY A 896 -24.45 1.15 -13.50
CA GLY A 896 -24.08 1.76 -12.22
C GLY A 896 -24.61 3.17 -12.00
N ALA A 897 -25.41 3.74 -12.92
CA ALA A 897 -25.94 5.10 -12.83
C ALA A 897 -27.05 5.23 -11.78
N VAL A 898 -27.11 6.38 -11.10
CA VAL A 898 -28.18 6.74 -10.14
C VAL A 898 -29.33 7.41 -10.89
N VAL A 899 -30.50 6.81 -10.86
CA VAL A 899 -31.69 7.19 -11.62
C VAL A 899 -32.93 7.23 -10.72
N CYS A 900 -33.97 7.97 -11.12
CA CYS A 900 -35.24 7.99 -10.40
C CYS A 900 -36.05 6.73 -10.70
N TYR A 901 -37.12 6.52 -9.93
CA TYR A 901 -38.01 5.38 -10.10
C TYR A 901 -38.60 5.33 -11.52
N ALA A 902 -39.05 6.47 -12.04
CA ALA A 902 -39.62 6.58 -13.39
C ALA A 902 -38.64 6.21 -14.50
N CYS A 903 -37.33 6.40 -14.29
CA CYS A 903 -36.29 6.09 -15.28
C CYS A 903 -35.63 4.72 -15.08
N SER A 904 -36.19 3.89 -14.20
CA SER A 904 -35.66 2.56 -13.87
C SER A 904 -36.75 1.53 -13.61
N GLY A 905 -37.88 1.66 -14.31
CA GLY A 905 -39.03 0.76 -14.15
C GLY A 905 -38.74 -0.68 -14.59
N ASN A 906 -37.70 -0.88 -15.39
CA ASN A 906 -37.39 -2.15 -16.05
C ASN A 906 -36.42 -3.03 -15.23
N ARG A 907 -36.59 -4.35 -15.31
CA ARG A 907 -35.70 -5.35 -14.72
C ARG A 907 -35.32 -6.40 -15.77
N THR A 908 -34.12 -6.95 -15.65
CA THR A 908 -33.58 -7.93 -16.61
C THR A 908 -32.45 -8.73 -15.99
N LYS A 909 -32.17 -9.91 -16.54
CA LYS A 909 -31.01 -10.74 -16.21
C LYS A 909 -29.76 -10.38 -17.03
N PHE A 910 -29.90 -9.69 -18.17
CA PHE A 910 -28.79 -9.31 -19.05
C PHE A 910 -28.06 -8.04 -18.59
N ILE A 911 -27.58 -8.03 -17.34
CA ILE A 911 -26.91 -6.86 -16.75
C ILE A 911 -25.42 -6.78 -17.08
N PHE A 912 -24.87 -7.81 -17.74
CA PHE A 912 -23.48 -7.84 -18.16
C PHE A 912 -23.29 -7.09 -19.49
N LYS A 913 -22.03 -6.74 -19.77
CA LYS A 913 -21.65 -5.96 -20.96
C LYS A 913 -21.81 -6.77 -22.25
N ASP A 914 -21.41 -8.04 -22.19
CA ASP A 914 -21.66 -9.03 -23.24
C ASP A 914 -23.06 -9.60 -23.01
N ILE A 915 -23.94 -9.45 -23.99
CA ILE A 915 -25.26 -10.08 -23.96
C ILE A 915 -25.10 -11.43 -24.66
N CYS A 916 -24.97 -12.48 -23.85
CA CYS A 916 -24.82 -13.87 -24.29
C CYS A 916 -25.68 -14.75 -23.38
N PRO A 917 -26.27 -15.86 -23.86
CA PRO A 917 -27.07 -16.76 -23.03
C PRO A 917 -26.33 -17.25 -21.78
N ASP A 918 -25.01 -17.41 -21.87
CA ASP A 918 -24.15 -17.96 -20.81
C ASP A 918 -23.68 -16.91 -19.78
N LYS A 919 -24.01 -15.63 -19.98
CA LYS A 919 -23.63 -14.51 -19.10
C LYS A 919 -24.87 -13.71 -18.70
N VAL A 920 -25.73 -14.34 -17.92
CA VAL A 920 -26.93 -13.74 -17.32
C VAL A 920 -26.81 -13.72 -15.80
N ALA A 921 -27.41 -12.72 -15.16
CA ALA A 921 -27.52 -12.69 -13.70
C ALA A 921 -28.61 -13.66 -13.24
N ASP A 922 -28.43 -14.25 -12.07
CA ASP A 922 -29.33 -15.27 -11.51
C ASP A 922 -30.76 -14.74 -11.34
N GLU A 923 -30.90 -13.47 -10.95
CA GLU A 923 -32.16 -12.79 -10.71
C GLU A 923 -32.36 -11.52 -11.57
N GLU A 924 -33.62 -11.10 -11.71
CA GLU A 924 -33.97 -9.88 -12.45
C GLU A 924 -33.59 -8.61 -11.70
N MET A 925 -32.62 -7.93 -12.26
CA MET A 925 -32.01 -6.76 -11.67
C MET A 925 -32.53 -5.48 -12.31
N ARG A 926 -32.76 -4.46 -11.48
CA ARG A 926 -33.24 -3.15 -11.93
C ARG A 926 -32.22 -2.51 -12.85
N VAL A 927 -32.66 -2.11 -14.03
CA VAL A 927 -31.84 -1.39 -15.00
C VAL A 927 -32.54 -0.11 -15.41
N CYS A 928 -31.75 0.87 -15.84
CA CYS A 928 -32.31 2.10 -16.36
C CYS A 928 -32.87 1.91 -17.77
N ASP A 929 -33.77 2.78 -18.18
CA ASP A 929 -34.47 2.64 -19.47
C ASP A 929 -33.51 2.69 -20.68
N SER A 930 -32.39 3.39 -20.55
CA SER A 930 -31.35 3.37 -21.58
C SER A 930 -30.65 2.01 -21.67
N CYS A 931 -30.44 1.32 -20.55
CA CYS A 931 -29.79 0.02 -20.54
C CYS A 931 -30.70 -1.09 -21.05
N ILE A 932 -32.02 -1.02 -20.78
CA ILE A 932 -32.96 -2.03 -21.28
C ILE A 932 -33.14 -1.91 -22.80
N GLN A 933 -33.20 -0.70 -23.36
CA GLN A 933 -33.26 -0.50 -24.81
C GLN A 933 -32.08 -1.13 -25.54
N VAL A 934 -30.85 -0.94 -25.03
CA VAL A 934 -29.65 -1.56 -25.61
C VAL A 934 -29.66 -3.08 -25.46
N ILE A 935 -30.34 -3.63 -24.45
CA ILE A 935 -30.50 -5.08 -24.32
C ILE A 935 -31.44 -5.58 -25.40
N ASP A 936 -32.61 -4.95 -25.51
CA ASP A 936 -33.65 -5.35 -26.45
C ASP A 936 -33.16 -5.25 -27.90
N GLU A 937 -32.43 -4.17 -28.26
CA GLU A 937 -31.82 -3.98 -29.58
C GLU A 937 -30.80 -5.09 -29.91
N LYS A 938 -29.90 -5.41 -28.97
CA LYS A 938 -28.89 -6.45 -29.19
C LYS A 938 -29.47 -7.87 -29.22
N LEU A 939 -30.50 -8.14 -28.43
CA LEU A 939 -31.23 -9.40 -28.50
C LEU A 939 -31.97 -9.54 -29.83
N ALA A 940 -32.56 -8.44 -30.35
CA ALA A 940 -33.18 -8.42 -31.67
C ALA A 940 -32.16 -8.60 -32.82
N GLU A 941 -30.98 -7.97 -32.74
CA GLU A 941 -29.88 -8.17 -33.70
C GLU A 941 -29.35 -9.61 -33.68
N GLY A 942 -29.23 -10.22 -32.49
CA GLY A 942 -28.86 -11.62 -32.33
C GLY A 942 -29.87 -12.57 -32.96
N LEU A 943 -31.17 -12.29 -32.80
CA LEU A 943 -32.25 -13.05 -33.43
C LEU A 943 -32.21 -12.92 -34.97
N GLN A 944 -31.98 -11.71 -35.50
CA GLN A 944 -31.84 -11.48 -36.95
C GLN A 944 -30.59 -12.14 -37.54
N LYS A 945 -29.47 -12.16 -36.83
CA LYS A 945 -28.26 -12.90 -37.26
C LYS A 945 -28.46 -14.42 -37.21
N SER A 946 -29.22 -14.93 -36.24
CA SER A 946 -29.59 -16.35 -36.19
C SER A 946 -30.54 -16.73 -37.32
N LEU A 947 -31.46 -15.86 -37.70
CA LEU A 947 -32.36 -16.07 -38.84
C LEU A 947 -31.59 -16.04 -40.17
N ARG A 948 -30.69 -15.06 -40.37
CA ARG A 948 -29.82 -14.99 -41.56
C ARG A 948 -28.82 -16.14 -41.66
N LYS A 949 -28.30 -16.65 -40.54
CA LYS A 949 -27.45 -17.86 -40.53
C LYS A 949 -28.20 -19.12 -40.90
N ASN A 950 -29.50 -19.19 -40.60
CA ASN A 950 -30.34 -20.30 -41.04
C ASN A 950 -30.68 -20.18 -42.53
N ASP A 951 -30.84 -18.95 -43.05
CA ASP A 951 -31.01 -18.70 -44.48
C ASP A 951 -29.71 -19.00 -45.27
N GLU A 952 -28.54 -18.56 -44.79
CA GLU A 952 -27.23 -18.86 -45.40
C GLU A 952 -26.81 -20.33 -45.26
N ALA A 953 -27.24 -21.03 -44.20
CA ALA A 953 -27.04 -22.48 -44.06
C ALA A 953 -27.99 -23.30 -44.97
N SER A 954 -29.09 -22.69 -45.45
CA SER A 954 -29.93 -23.29 -46.49
C SER A 954 -29.41 -23.03 -47.91
N ASP A 955 -28.62 -21.98 -48.12
CA ASP A 955 -28.00 -21.63 -49.42
C ASP A 955 -26.62 -22.29 -49.66
N ASN A 956 -25.88 -22.67 -48.61
CA ASN A 956 -24.58 -23.34 -48.73
C ASN A 956 -24.65 -24.88 -48.82
N GLN A 957 -25.82 -25.41 -49.18
CA GLN A 957 -26.03 -26.81 -49.51
C GLN A 957 -26.30 -27.01 -51.01
N GLN A 958 -25.72 -26.16 -51.84
CA GLN A 958 -25.54 -26.37 -53.28
C GLN A 958 -24.13 -25.92 -53.64
N ASP A 959 -23.48 -26.69 -54.52
CA ASP A 959 -22.20 -26.41 -55.16
C ASP A 959 -20.93 -26.86 -54.40
N HIS A 960 -20.68 -28.17 -54.43
CA HIS A 960 -19.50 -28.70 -55.13
C HIS A 960 -19.56 -30.25 -55.25
N TYR A 961 -20.12 -30.73 -56.36
CA TYR A 961 -19.72 -31.99 -57.00
C TYR A 961 -19.45 -31.70 -58.48
N THR A 962 -18.22 -31.95 -58.91
CA THR A 962 -17.73 -31.79 -60.29
C THR A 962 -18.07 -33.00 -61.16
N GLU A 963 -18.59 -32.75 -62.37
CA GLU A 963 -18.53 -33.66 -63.54
C GLU A 963 -17.07 -33.90 -63.94
N GLY A 964 -16.58 -35.03 -64.44
CA GLY A 964 -17.04 -36.41 -64.67
C GLY A 964 -15.76 -37.28 -64.69
N ALA A 965 -15.71 -38.59 -64.97
CA ALA A 965 -16.63 -39.53 -65.56
C ALA A 965 -16.12 -40.96 -65.28
N SER A 966 -17.03 -41.94 -65.40
CA SER A 966 -16.84 -43.33 -65.83
C SER A 966 -15.73 -44.21 -65.19
N SER A 967 -16.14 -45.22 -64.40
CA SER A 967 -15.98 -46.66 -64.69
C SER A 967 -16.25 -47.52 -63.45
N SER A 968 -17.15 -48.51 -63.61
CA SER A 968 -17.45 -49.64 -62.71
C SER A 968 -16.37 -50.75 -62.77
N PRO A 969 -16.52 -51.89 -62.07
CA PRO A 969 -16.68 -52.14 -60.62
C PRO A 969 -15.64 -53.18 -60.11
N GLN A 970 -15.39 -53.29 -58.80
CA GLN A 970 -15.14 -54.56 -58.07
C GLN A 970 -14.66 -54.34 -56.61
N ASN A 971 -15.46 -54.88 -55.69
CA ASN A 971 -15.14 -55.80 -54.59
C ASN A 971 -13.93 -55.66 -53.64
N ASP A 972 -14.29 -55.90 -52.38
CA ASP A 972 -13.60 -56.61 -51.30
C ASP A 972 -12.81 -55.83 -50.23
N GLU A 973 -13.50 -55.70 -49.09
CA GLU A 973 -13.14 -56.16 -47.74
C GLU A 973 -11.98 -55.55 -46.92
N GLN A 974 -12.38 -55.20 -45.69
CA GLN A 974 -11.65 -55.18 -44.40
C GLN A 974 -10.61 -54.08 -44.14
N GLU A 975 -10.96 -53.13 -43.26
CA GLU A 975 -10.32 -53.01 -41.93
C GLU A 975 -10.99 -51.99 -40.98
N SER A 976 -11.17 -52.45 -39.73
CA SER A 976 -11.16 -51.78 -38.42
C SER A 976 -11.88 -50.43 -38.15
N ALA A 977 -12.93 -50.55 -37.32
CA ALA A 977 -13.23 -49.83 -36.07
C ALA A 977 -12.85 -48.34 -35.91
N PHE A 978 -13.88 -47.49 -35.73
CA PHE A 978 -14.16 -46.64 -34.54
C PHE A 978 -15.22 -45.59 -34.89
N LEU A 979 -16.41 -45.63 -34.26
CA LEU A 979 -17.17 -44.46 -33.75
C LEU A 979 -18.59 -44.86 -33.33
N LYS A 980 -18.97 -44.43 -32.12
CA LYS A 980 -20.29 -44.58 -31.50
C LYS A 980 -21.27 -43.56 -32.06
N GLU A 981 -22.47 -44.01 -32.41
CA GLU A 981 -23.63 -43.19 -32.72
C GLU A 981 -24.42 -42.76 -31.47
N SER A 982 -25.10 -41.62 -31.59
CA SER A 982 -26.04 -41.03 -30.65
C SER A 982 -27.38 -40.77 -31.34
N ARG A 983 -28.49 -40.84 -30.59
CA ARG A 983 -29.82 -40.24 -30.87
C ARG A 983 -30.76 -40.43 -29.64
N PRO A 984 -31.93 -39.77 -29.50
CA PRO A 984 -32.25 -38.31 -29.57
C PRO A 984 -33.26 -37.85 -28.48
N LEU A 985 -33.40 -36.54 -28.15
CA LEU A 985 -34.58 -36.03 -27.39
C LEU A 985 -35.02 -34.56 -27.72
N ARG A 986 -36.28 -34.48 -28.21
CA ARG A 986 -37.49 -33.58 -28.09
C ARG A 986 -37.47 -32.09 -27.57
N PRO A 987 -38.56 -31.29 -27.86
CA PRO A 987 -38.52 -29.85 -28.17
C PRO A 987 -39.06 -28.87 -27.09
N GLU A 988 -38.65 -27.59 -27.18
CA GLU A 988 -39.04 -26.46 -26.29
C GLU A 988 -40.20 -25.56 -26.80
N ARG A 989 -40.82 -24.84 -25.85
CA ARG A 989 -42.06 -24.04 -25.91
C ARG A 989 -41.88 -22.59 -26.40
N SER A 990 -42.74 -22.20 -27.36
CA SER A 990 -43.54 -20.95 -27.47
C SER A 990 -42.88 -19.56 -27.22
N THR A 991 -42.67 -18.82 -28.31
CA THR A 991 -42.29 -17.39 -28.39
C THR A 991 -43.41 -16.42 -27.98
N ARG A 992 -43.09 -15.41 -27.14
CA ARG A 992 -43.91 -14.22 -26.87
C ARG A 992 -43.31 -13.02 -27.63
N ALA A 993 -44.09 -12.36 -28.49
CA ALA A 993 -43.70 -11.13 -29.18
C ALA A 993 -44.23 -9.89 -28.42
N VAL A 994 -43.39 -8.86 -28.28
CA VAL A 994 -43.78 -7.53 -27.76
C VAL A 994 -43.56 -6.53 -28.89
N LEU A 995 -44.63 -5.86 -29.33
CA LEU A 995 -44.57 -4.68 -30.19
C LEU A 995 -44.58 -3.42 -29.32
N THR A 996 -43.64 -2.50 -29.58
CA THR A 996 -43.51 -1.24 -28.83
C THR A 996 -43.73 -0.07 -29.80
N MET A 997 -44.82 0.69 -29.62
CA MET A 997 -44.96 2.05 -30.16
C MET A 997 -44.84 3.04 -28.99
N GLY A 998 -43.95 4.03 -29.13
CA GLY A 998 -43.75 5.23 -28.29
C GLY A 998 -44.36 5.33 -26.87
N ARG A 999 -43.49 5.60 -25.88
CA ARG A 999 -43.68 6.14 -24.51
C ARG A 999 -44.82 5.62 -23.59
N TYR A 1000 -45.72 4.74 -24.01
CA TYR A 1000 -46.72 4.11 -23.13
C TYR A 1000 -46.78 2.59 -23.38
N ARG A 1001 -46.84 1.79 -22.31
CA ARG A 1001 -46.97 0.32 -22.37
C ARG A 1001 -48.22 -0.09 -21.58
N ALA A 1002 -49.28 -0.51 -22.28
CA ALA A 1002 -50.44 -1.17 -21.70
C ALA A 1002 -50.31 -2.69 -21.92
N GLU A 1003 -50.52 -3.49 -20.87
CA GLU A 1003 -50.57 -4.95 -20.98
C GLU A 1003 -51.96 -5.40 -21.46
N ILE A 1004 -52.02 -6.09 -22.59
CA ILE A 1004 -53.20 -6.88 -22.97
C ILE A 1004 -52.96 -8.31 -22.49
N LYS A 1005 -53.73 -8.75 -21.49
CA LYS A 1005 -53.89 -10.18 -21.19
C LYS A 1005 -55.19 -10.65 -21.81
N GLU A 1006 -55.11 -11.56 -22.78
CA GLU A 1006 -56.26 -12.35 -23.21
C GLU A 1006 -56.42 -13.53 -22.26
N SER A 1007 -57.46 -13.46 -21.43
CA SER A 1007 -58.19 -14.63 -20.98
C SER A 1007 -59.66 -14.23 -20.89
N GLU A 1008 -60.47 -14.80 -21.78
CA GLU A 1008 -61.93 -14.91 -21.69
C GLU A 1008 -62.72 -13.60 -21.48
N GLY A 1009 -63.01 -12.92 -22.60
CA GLY A 1009 -64.28 -12.23 -22.83
C GLY A 1009 -64.79 -11.26 -21.76
N ASN A 1010 -64.10 -10.13 -21.52
CA ASN A 1010 -64.68 -8.77 -21.35
C ASN A 1010 -63.58 -7.75 -21.00
N ARG A 1011 -63.61 -6.57 -21.63
CA ARG A 1011 -62.64 -5.48 -21.42
C ARG A 1011 -63.21 -4.39 -20.51
N TYR A 1012 -62.49 -4.03 -19.44
CA TYR A 1012 -62.56 -2.68 -18.85
C TYR A 1012 -61.16 -2.23 -18.38
N ILE A 1013 -60.86 -0.95 -18.63
CA ILE A 1013 -59.68 -0.21 -18.13
C ILE A 1013 -60.16 0.64 -16.95
N ARG A 1014 -59.41 0.68 -15.83
CA ARG A 1014 -59.60 1.72 -14.82
C ARG A 1014 -58.52 2.78 -14.98
N ASP A 1015 -59.01 3.98 -15.29
CA ASP A 1015 -58.31 5.26 -15.23
C ASP A 1015 -57.89 5.57 -13.80
N ASN A 1016 -56.63 5.99 -13.64
CA ASN A 1016 -56.30 7.33 -13.17
C ASN A 1016 -54.80 7.51 -13.34
N ASP A 1017 -54.41 8.18 -14.43
CA ASP A 1017 -53.47 9.30 -14.40
C ASP A 1017 -53.52 10.00 -15.77
N LEU A 1018 -54.15 11.18 -15.78
CA LEU A 1018 -53.83 12.28 -16.70
C LEU A 1018 -52.68 13.08 -16.07
#